data_AF-A0A1W0A7T3-F1
#
_entry.id   AF-A0A1W0A7T3-F1
#
_cell.length_a   1.000
_cell.length_b   1.000
_cell.length_c   1.000
_cell.angle_alpha   90.00
_cell.angle_beta   90.00
_cell.angle_gamma   90.00
#
_symmetry.space_group_name_H-M   'P 1'
#
loop_
_entity.id
_entity.type
_entity.pdbx_description
1 polymer ?
#
loop_
_entity_poly.entity_id
_entity_poly.type
_entity_poly.pdbx_seq_one_letter_code
_entity_poly.pdbx_strand_id
1 'polypeptide(L)'
;MLILYGSQTGTTEAYAKIVQSFALARGLPVRVMPASAYDMTKLETEDTVIFMTSTFYNGEFPDNFTNCYEYLVQRKEPLLNVAFAVFGLGSSTTKDNFNRAAKALQSRLLSLHARELIPAAFGDEHDAGGHDTAFRPWVKALWVQLLGEHSKLTLPIHYDFKLVSGPAPTLGHNFGAGYEELTVVSNERLTAEGYERPSYLMTMNLPDHVNYALGDHVQVAYANSNDLVERLAARLGLDLNTIVELTPRDDSATELPLRATVRQLFTNYLDLSTPPTRSFLDGLSALCTNAEEAATLEHLAEDMSATNSYLQYISGGPHRRPFTLVDVLEDFASIKLTLAHLLGNVPPISPRYYSICTSPLVHPHQIQIVYSVDQWHTSKNFTGASAGFLSRQTAGSKVVLKVSKGYFTHPESLDTPILGVALGTGIAFFRALLQHRSQQQQSVARVRLYFGIRHAAKDFLFKQELLKYEDNGILELVVACSHDSATFVTPATKMQEFPHRVCEYLDNGGVYYYCGLGGAIPSCHEAAVLQALQAGHGSTLAPEASAINTMKESGRWQVEAFSRSVDHENALQSTIDAVQNNDAKPIGDVLGDCAMFCYQCGQTNQGIGCTKVGVCGKTPTVAALQDLLIDHMKQLSWLAHHIRLLEPTDNQLMMDVNRFSLLATFSTLTNVNFDASRFVAMISEVEDFKAALNTLYKETCQRLGVKPEPLPWGELPLTGDLEDLVSHGKKVGVLSRLRSARNDALVGLQEMLVYGLKGLAAYTDHSLQYGLENSVIYNFIHEAFSFLYSKDASNLEKVLEMLMRCGQVNFIALELLHNANNTHGAQSPSVVQCKPVPGKAILVSGHDLKMLRDLLDQCEGYKAKHGVHINVFTHGELLPAHGYPGLRQSTHLAGHFGAAWQRQSIEFAYFPGAILMTTNCLTQPKPAYKDRLFTAGAVGWADIPHISTTDYTPVIEMALSCNGFTAEDKEFAYPPNPFVPAASEYNVGWGSETVIGAAPTVLKAVAAGDISRFYVIGGCDGYEGERSYYTELAAALPPSSVVLTVGCGKFRLNHLQMGTIGATGIPRLLDLGQCNDSYSAVQIALALAGALNCGVNELPVSIVLSWFEQKAVVVLLTLLSLGIRNIRVGPTVPAFLRPSIFKVLHEKFNLNAIGADVHEDIAKMVQGA
;
A
#
# COMPACT_ATOMS: atom_id res chain seq x y z
N MET A 1 -14.53 15.21 -34.31
CA MET A 1 -14.65 14.79 -32.90
C MET A 1 -15.19 15.95 -32.07
N LEU A 2 -16.05 15.69 -31.09
CA LEU A 2 -16.58 16.68 -30.14
C LEU A 2 -16.09 16.36 -28.72
N ILE A 3 -15.71 17.37 -27.94
CA ILE A 3 -15.36 17.26 -26.52
C ILE A 3 -16.31 18.18 -25.72
N LEU A 4 -17.09 17.58 -24.82
CA LEU A 4 -17.99 18.29 -23.91
C LEU A 4 -17.47 18.17 -22.48
N TYR A 5 -17.27 19.31 -21.81
CA TYR A 5 -16.74 19.32 -20.45
C TYR A 5 -17.64 19.97 -19.40
N GLY A 6 -17.50 19.52 -18.15
CA GLY A 6 -18.15 20.06 -16.95
C GLY A 6 -17.12 20.42 -15.89
N SER A 7 -17.03 21.69 -15.51
CA SER A 7 -16.01 22.19 -14.58
C SER A 7 -16.51 23.34 -13.72
N GLN A 8 -16.27 23.26 -12.40
CA GLN A 8 -16.56 24.34 -11.45
C GLN A 8 -15.34 25.26 -11.22
N THR A 9 -14.15 24.67 -11.11
CA THR A 9 -12.89 25.36 -10.76
C THR A 9 -11.89 25.45 -11.92
N GLY A 10 -12.29 25.00 -13.12
CA GLY A 10 -11.45 25.02 -14.33
C GLY A 10 -10.56 23.79 -14.54
N THR A 11 -10.44 22.87 -13.57
CA THR A 11 -9.58 21.69 -13.70
C THR A 11 -9.98 20.79 -14.86
N THR A 12 -11.26 20.40 -14.94
CA THR A 12 -11.76 19.55 -16.03
C THR A 12 -11.64 20.21 -17.40
N GLU A 13 -11.82 21.54 -17.46
CA GLU A 13 -11.61 22.31 -18.69
C GLU A 13 -10.15 22.21 -19.15
N ALA A 14 -9.18 22.32 -18.24
CA ALA A 14 -7.76 22.17 -18.57
C ALA A 14 -7.45 20.78 -19.16
N TYR A 15 -8.00 19.71 -18.56
CA TYR A 15 -7.86 18.35 -19.10
C TYR A 15 -8.53 18.18 -20.47
N ALA A 16 -9.70 18.79 -20.70
CA ALA A 16 -10.37 18.78 -22.00
C ALA A 16 -9.54 19.50 -23.08
N LYS A 17 -8.93 20.64 -22.73
CA LYS A 17 -8.00 21.37 -23.61
C LYS A 17 -6.76 20.54 -23.93
N ILE A 18 -6.22 19.78 -22.97
CA ILE A 18 -5.10 18.84 -23.23
C ILE A 18 -5.50 17.80 -24.30
N VAL A 19 -6.67 17.17 -24.16
CA VAL A 19 -7.18 16.19 -25.14
C VAL A 19 -7.37 16.84 -26.52
N GLN A 20 -7.94 18.04 -26.57
CA GLN A 20 -8.11 18.80 -27.80
C GLN A 20 -6.77 19.07 -28.50
N SER A 21 -5.79 19.53 -27.74
CA SER A 21 -4.46 19.88 -28.25
C SER A 21 -3.76 18.66 -28.86
N PHE A 22 -3.89 17.50 -28.22
CA PHE A 22 -3.35 16.25 -28.75
C PHE A 22 -4.07 15.76 -29.99
N ALA A 23 -5.38 15.97 -30.10
CA ALA A 23 -6.15 15.65 -31.30
C ALA A 23 -5.71 16.52 -32.48
N LEU A 24 -5.56 17.83 -32.28
CA LEU A 24 -5.11 18.78 -33.30
C LEU A 24 -3.68 18.48 -33.77
N ALA A 25 -2.75 18.21 -32.84
CA ALA A 25 -1.39 17.81 -33.17
C ALA A 25 -1.32 16.51 -34.00
N ARG A 26 -2.37 15.69 -33.94
CA ARG A 26 -2.52 14.44 -34.70
C ARG A 26 -3.39 14.59 -35.96
N GLY A 27 -3.73 15.83 -36.34
CA GLY A 27 -4.49 16.13 -37.55
C GLY A 27 -6.00 15.83 -37.45
N LEU A 28 -6.53 15.62 -36.24
CA LEU A 28 -7.95 15.35 -36.03
C LEU A 28 -8.75 16.66 -35.88
N PRO A 29 -9.83 16.86 -36.66
CA PRO A 29 -10.73 18.00 -36.45
C PRO A 29 -11.53 17.81 -35.16
N VAL A 30 -11.40 18.76 -34.24
CA VAL A 30 -11.98 18.70 -32.90
C VAL A 30 -12.67 20.01 -32.51
N ARG A 31 -13.83 19.90 -31.85
CA ARG A 31 -14.53 21.00 -31.18
C ARG A 31 -14.52 20.75 -29.68
N VAL A 32 -14.13 21.73 -28.87
CA VAL A 32 -14.27 21.70 -27.40
C VAL A 32 -15.27 22.77 -26.97
N MET A 33 -16.13 22.48 -26.01
CA MET A 33 -17.00 23.48 -25.39
C MET A 33 -17.53 23.00 -24.04
N PRO A 34 -17.92 23.91 -23.13
CA PRO A 34 -18.69 23.52 -21.96
C PRO A 34 -20.01 22.88 -22.42
N ALA A 35 -20.46 21.85 -21.72
CA ALA A 35 -21.63 21.09 -22.16
C ALA A 35 -22.91 21.96 -22.23
N SER A 36 -23.02 23.00 -21.40
CA SER A 36 -24.11 23.98 -21.43
C SER A 36 -24.18 24.83 -22.71
N ALA A 37 -23.11 24.90 -23.51
CA ALA A 37 -23.07 25.65 -24.76
C ALA A 37 -23.44 24.81 -25.99
N TYR A 38 -23.55 23.48 -25.84
CA TYR A 38 -23.86 22.59 -26.95
C TYR A 38 -25.38 22.37 -27.10
N ASP A 39 -25.86 22.40 -28.35
CA ASP A 39 -27.25 22.07 -28.68
C ASP A 39 -27.44 20.55 -28.65
N MET A 40 -27.90 20.05 -27.50
CA MET A 40 -28.06 18.62 -27.23
C MET A 40 -28.99 17.90 -28.21
N THR A 41 -29.89 18.60 -28.91
CA THR A 41 -30.77 18.01 -29.93
C THR A 41 -29.97 17.43 -31.10
N LYS A 42 -28.76 17.91 -31.35
CA LYS A 42 -27.87 17.47 -32.43
C LYS A 42 -26.96 16.31 -32.04
N LEU A 43 -26.97 15.86 -30.79
CA LEU A 43 -26.05 14.82 -30.29
C LEU A 43 -26.10 13.53 -31.13
N GLU A 44 -27.26 13.14 -31.65
CA GLU A 44 -27.43 11.94 -32.48
C GLU A 44 -26.73 12.00 -33.85
N THR A 45 -26.35 13.20 -34.27
CA THR A 45 -25.63 13.44 -35.54
C THR A 45 -24.11 13.42 -35.38
N GLU A 46 -23.61 13.25 -34.15
CA GLU A 46 -22.18 13.23 -33.84
C GLU A 46 -21.62 11.80 -33.89
N ASP A 47 -20.55 11.59 -34.65
CA ASP A 47 -19.92 10.26 -34.76
C ASP A 47 -19.06 9.91 -33.53
N THR A 48 -18.41 10.90 -32.92
CA THR A 48 -17.49 10.69 -31.79
C THR A 48 -17.51 11.84 -30.79
N VAL A 49 -17.89 11.52 -29.55
CA VAL A 49 -18.05 12.49 -28.45
C VAL A 49 -17.26 12.07 -27.21
N ILE A 50 -16.38 12.93 -26.73
CA ILE A 50 -15.61 12.74 -25.50
C ILE A 50 -16.26 13.58 -24.40
N PHE A 51 -16.67 12.93 -23.32
CA PHE A 51 -17.26 13.60 -22.16
C PHE A 51 -16.26 13.67 -21.02
N MET A 52 -16.10 14.85 -20.43
CA MET A 52 -15.22 15.05 -19.28
C MET A 52 -15.95 15.83 -18.20
N THR A 53 -16.09 15.29 -16.98
CA THR A 53 -16.80 16.01 -15.92
C THR A 53 -16.13 15.83 -14.57
N SER A 54 -16.08 16.91 -13.80
CA SER A 54 -15.81 16.82 -12.36
C SER A 54 -17.06 16.38 -11.59
N THR A 55 -16.89 15.97 -10.35
CA THR A 55 -17.99 15.76 -9.39
C THR A 55 -17.95 16.86 -8.34
N PHE A 56 -19.07 17.53 -8.08
CA PHE A 56 -19.15 18.64 -7.12
C PHE A 56 -19.82 18.20 -5.80
N TYR A 57 -19.25 18.63 -4.66
CA TYR A 57 -19.71 18.39 -3.28
C TYR A 57 -20.34 17.01 -3.04
N ASN A 58 -21.66 16.90 -3.18
CA ASN A 58 -22.47 15.74 -2.84
C ASN A 58 -22.76 14.80 -4.02
N GLY A 59 -21.91 14.80 -5.04
CA GLY A 59 -22.06 13.92 -6.20
C GLY A 59 -22.72 14.56 -7.41
N GLU A 60 -22.88 15.88 -7.39
CA GLU A 60 -23.58 16.65 -8.41
C GLU A 60 -22.70 16.90 -9.63
N PHE A 61 -23.35 17.23 -10.75
CA PHE A 61 -22.67 17.75 -11.94
C PHE A 61 -22.31 19.22 -11.71
N PRO A 62 -21.19 19.71 -12.28
CA PRO A 62 -20.91 21.13 -12.34
C PRO A 62 -22.02 21.90 -13.06
N ASP A 63 -22.20 23.18 -12.71
CA ASP A 63 -23.31 24.01 -13.22
C ASP A 63 -23.36 24.04 -14.76
N ASN A 64 -22.19 24.04 -15.40
CA ASN A 64 -22.06 24.03 -16.87
C ASN A 64 -22.26 22.65 -17.52
N PHE A 65 -22.69 21.63 -16.78
CA PHE A 65 -22.96 20.29 -17.28
C PHE A 65 -24.37 19.77 -16.93
N THR A 66 -25.04 20.36 -15.94
CA THR A 66 -26.36 19.93 -15.45
C THR A 66 -27.39 19.73 -16.57
N ASN A 67 -27.56 20.72 -17.46
CA ASN A 67 -28.52 20.64 -18.56
C ASN A 67 -28.24 19.49 -19.56
N CYS A 68 -26.95 19.18 -19.78
CA CYS A 68 -26.55 18.07 -20.65
C CYS A 68 -26.98 16.73 -20.03
N TYR A 69 -26.76 16.56 -18.73
CA TYR A 69 -27.17 15.34 -18.04
C TYR A 69 -28.69 15.19 -17.98
N GLU A 70 -29.43 16.27 -17.70
CA GLU A 70 -30.90 16.27 -17.70
C GLU A 70 -31.49 15.84 -19.06
N TYR A 71 -30.94 16.38 -20.16
CA TYR A 71 -31.34 15.97 -21.51
C TYR A 71 -31.13 14.46 -21.73
N LEU A 72 -29.96 13.92 -21.36
CA LEU A 72 -29.66 12.50 -21.50
C LEU A 72 -30.60 11.63 -20.64
N VAL A 73 -30.95 12.08 -19.44
CA VAL A 73 -31.91 11.38 -18.56
C VAL A 73 -33.30 11.35 -19.19
N GLN A 74 -33.78 12.43 -19.81
CA GLN A 74 -35.12 12.52 -20.39
C GLN A 74 -35.26 11.81 -21.75
N ARG A 75 -34.17 11.64 -22.50
CA ARG A 75 -34.17 11.01 -23.82
C ARG A 75 -34.58 9.53 -23.77
N LYS A 76 -35.38 9.07 -24.73
CA LYS A 76 -35.82 7.66 -24.82
C LYS A 76 -35.20 6.92 -26.00
N GLU A 77 -34.84 7.66 -27.03
CA GLU A 77 -34.35 7.17 -28.31
C GLU A 77 -32.86 6.81 -28.22
N PRO A 78 -32.43 5.69 -28.82
CA PRO A 78 -31.05 5.25 -28.75
C PRO A 78 -30.10 6.17 -29.53
N LEU A 79 -28.82 6.17 -29.16
CA LEU A 79 -27.72 6.93 -29.75
C LEU A 79 -26.78 6.00 -30.52
N LEU A 80 -27.32 5.22 -31.46
CA LEU A 80 -26.59 4.14 -32.16
C LEU A 80 -25.37 4.62 -32.97
N ASN A 81 -25.42 5.86 -33.46
CA ASN A 81 -24.35 6.45 -34.27
C ASN A 81 -23.24 7.10 -33.42
N VAL A 82 -23.47 7.27 -32.12
CA VAL A 82 -22.53 7.99 -31.24
C VAL A 82 -21.53 7.00 -30.66
N ALA A 83 -20.26 7.18 -31.02
CA ALA A 83 -19.16 6.59 -30.28
C ALA A 83 -18.72 7.54 -29.16
N PHE A 84 -18.49 7.03 -27.94
CA PHE A 84 -18.16 7.91 -26.81
C PHE A 84 -17.03 7.41 -25.92
N ALA A 85 -16.40 8.34 -25.21
CA ALA A 85 -15.51 8.03 -24.09
C ALA A 85 -15.80 8.99 -22.92
N VAL A 86 -15.63 8.52 -21.68
CA VAL A 86 -15.86 9.33 -20.47
C VAL A 86 -14.60 9.38 -19.62
N PHE A 87 -14.23 10.59 -19.20
CA PHE A 87 -13.23 10.80 -18.15
C PHE A 87 -13.82 11.58 -16.99
N GLY A 88 -13.75 10.99 -15.80
CA GLY A 88 -14.21 11.63 -14.57
C GLY A 88 -13.04 12.24 -13.80
N LEU A 89 -13.27 13.42 -13.20
CA LEU A 89 -12.42 13.96 -12.14
C LEU A 89 -13.21 13.91 -10.84
N GLY A 90 -12.67 13.22 -9.84
CA GLY A 90 -13.32 13.08 -8.55
C GLY A 90 -12.32 12.85 -7.43
N SER A 91 -12.83 12.83 -6.21
CA SER A 91 -12.01 12.75 -5.01
C SER A 91 -12.48 11.55 -4.19
N SER A 92 -11.65 10.51 -4.02
CA SER A 92 -12.04 9.30 -3.29
C SER A 92 -12.31 9.54 -1.80
N THR A 93 -11.91 10.70 -1.28
CA THR A 93 -12.33 11.21 0.04
C THR A 93 -13.84 11.32 0.18
N THR A 94 -14.54 11.61 -0.92
CA THR A 94 -16.00 11.55 -0.99
C THR A 94 -16.46 10.15 -1.43
N LYS A 95 -16.18 9.11 -0.63
CA LYS A 95 -16.32 7.69 -1.02
C LYS A 95 -17.64 7.34 -1.73
N ASP A 96 -18.77 7.85 -1.24
CA ASP A 96 -20.10 7.60 -1.81
C ASP A 96 -20.38 8.40 -3.10
N ASN A 97 -19.63 9.50 -3.30
CA ASN A 97 -19.77 10.40 -4.43
C ASN A 97 -18.57 10.37 -5.39
N PHE A 98 -17.60 9.46 -5.17
CA PHE A 98 -16.37 9.41 -5.96
C PHE A 98 -16.67 9.23 -7.44
N ASN A 99 -16.36 10.25 -8.24
CA ASN A 99 -16.64 10.28 -9.68
C ASN A 99 -18.11 9.99 -10.04
N ARG A 100 -19.05 10.29 -9.13
CA ARG A 100 -20.48 9.95 -9.29
C ARG A 100 -21.08 10.56 -10.54
N ALA A 101 -20.75 11.81 -10.87
CA ALA A 101 -21.20 12.47 -12.09
C ALA A 101 -20.76 11.70 -13.36
N ALA A 102 -19.48 11.36 -13.47
CA ALA A 102 -18.94 10.62 -14.61
C ALA A 102 -19.51 9.19 -14.72
N LYS A 103 -19.66 8.49 -13.59
CA LYS A 103 -20.26 7.14 -13.53
C LYS A 103 -21.73 7.15 -13.95
N ALA A 104 -22.49 8.14 -13.47
CA ALA A 104 -23.89 8.32 -13.83
C ALA A 104 -24.04 8.63 -15.33
N LEU A 105 -23.16 9.46 -15.88
CA LEU A 105 -23.11 9.78 -17.29
C LEU A 105 -22.80 8.55 -18.16
N GLN A 106 -21.73 7.81 -17.84
CA GLN A 106 -21.34 6.59 -18.57
C GLN A 106 -22.48 5.57 -18.58
N SER A 107 -23.05 5.29 -17.40
CA SER A 107 -24.16 4.34 -17.26
C SER A 107 -25.35 4.75 -18.12
N ARG A 108 -25.64 6.05 -18.20
CA ARG A 108 -26.74 6.57 -19.01
C ARG A 108 -26.46 6.44 -20.50
N LEU A 109 -25.27 6.76 -20.98
CA LEU A 109 -24.88 6.63 -22.39
C LEU A 109 -24.95 5.16 -22.87
N LEU A 110 -24.48 4.22 -22.03
CA LEU A 110 -24.61 2.79 -22.29
C LEU A 110 -26.07 2.35 -22.38
N SER A 111 -26.95 2.85 -21.49
CA SER A 111 -28.39 2.55 -21.54
C SER A 111 -29.10 3.09 -22.79
N LEU A 112 -28.52 4.10 -23.45
CA LEU A 112 -29.00 4.64 -24.72
C LEU A 112 -28.35 3.95 -25.93
N HIS A 113 -27.63 2.83 -25.74
CA HIS A 113 -26.98 2.07 -26.81
C HIS A 113 -25.92 2.85 -27.60
N ALA A 114 -25.32 3.89 -27.01
CA ALA A 114 -24.13 4.51 -27.58
C ALA A 114 -22.93 3.54 -27.50
N ARG A 115 -22.02 3.62 -28.47
CA ARG A 115 -20.86 2.72 -28.55
C ARG A 115 -19.69 3.27 -27.74
N GLU A 116 -19.31 2.59 -26.67
CA GLU A 116 -18.13 2.98 -25.90
C GLU A 116 -16.83 2.72 -26.70
N LEU A 117 -15.99 3.75 -26.86
CA LEU A 117 -14.72 3.68 -27.58
C LEU A 117 -13.65 2.98 -26.75
N ILE A 118 -13.54 3.40 -25.48
CA ILE A 118 -12.63 2.87 -24.47
C ILE A 118 -13.36 2.92 -23.12
N PRO A 119 -13.04 2.01 -22.18
CA PRO A 119 -13.63 2.07 -20.84
C PRO A 119 -13.44 3.44 -20.21
N ALA A 120 -14.48 3.94 -19.54
CA ALA A 120 -14.36 5.17 -18.75
C ALA A 120 -13.25 5.04 -17.71
N ALA A 121 -12.51 6.12 -17.50
CA ALA A 121 -11.54 6.22 -16.42
C ALA A 121 -11.94 7.31 -15.44
N PHE A 122 -11.62 7.07 -14.17
CA PHE A 122 -12.02 7.91 -13.05
C PHE A 122 -10.75 8.40 -12.38
N GLY A 123 -10.33 9.62 -12.74
CA GLY A 123 -9.21 10.29 -12.10
C GLY A 123 -9.56 10.56 -10.65
N ASP A 124 -8.70 10.10 -9.75
CA ASP A 124 -8.76 10.42 -8.34
C ASP A 124 -7.78 11.55 -8.03
N GLU A 125 -8.27 12.60 -7.39
CA GLU A 125 -7.40 13.63 -6.82
C GLU A 125 -6.39 13.01 -5.85
N HIS A 126 -6.73 11.87 -5.22
CA HIS A 126 -5.91 11.22 -4.18
C HIS A 126 -5.00 10.08 -4.69
N ASP A 127 -4.95 9.83 -5.99
CA ASP A 127 -3.98 8.89 -6.57
C ASP A 127 -2.57 9.49 -6.60
N ALA A 128 -1.50 8.67 -6.60
CA ALA A 128 -0.10 9.12 -6.54
C ALA A 128 0.36 10.15 -7.60
N GLY A 129 -0.37 10.30 -8.71
CA GLY A 129 -0.19 11.35 -9.72
C GLY A 129 -1.42 12.26 -9.87
N GLY A 130 -2.29 12.33 -8.87
CA GLY A 130 -3.63 12.92 -8.96
C GLY A 130 -4.44 12.29 -10.08
N HIS A 131 -5.31 13.11 -10.70
CA HIS A 131 -6.12 12.67 -11.84
C HIS A 131 -5.27 12.16 -13.03
N ASP A 132 -3.98 12.54 -13.13
CA ASP A 132 -3.09 12.05 -14.18
C ASP A 132 -2.86 10.53 -14.13
N THR A 133 -3.01 9.92 -12.95
CA THR A 133 -2.83 8.48 -12.74
C THR A 133 -3.79 7.68 -13.62
N ALA A 134 -5.07 8.09 -13.66
CA ALA A 134 -6.07 7.49 -14.53
C ALA A 134 -6.07 8.12 -15.93
N PHE A 135 -5.81 9.43 -16.03
CA PHE A 135 -5.86 10.16 -17.30
C PHE A 135 -4.79 9.69 -18.28
N ARG A 136 -3.56 9.43 -17.84
CA ARG A 136 -2.45 9.05 -18.74
C ARG A 136 -2.68 7.71 -19.45
N PRO A 137 -3.03 6.60 -18.77
CA PRO A 137 -3.40 5.36 -19.46
C PRO A 137 -4.64 5.53 -20.33
N TRP A 138 -5.64 6.28 -19.85
CA TRP A 138 -6.89 6.49 -20.56
C TRP A 138 -6.70 7.27 -21.86
N VAL A 139 -5.94 8.36 -21.83
CA VAL A 139 -5.66 9.18 -23.01
C VAL A 139 -4.75 8.44 -24.01
N LYS A 140 -3.81 7.61 -23.53
CA LYS A 140 -3.02 6.71 -24.40
C LYS A 140 -3.93 5.70 -25.10
N ALA A 141 -4.86 5.06 -24.38
CA ALA A 141 -5.83 4.13 -24.95
C ALA A 141 -6.76 4.83 -25.96
N LEU A 142 -7.17 6.07 -25.66
CA LEU A 142 -8.00 6.88 -26.55
C LEU A 142 -7.32 7.10 -27.90
N TRP A 143 -6.02 7.44 -27.89
CA TRP A 143 -5.28 7.66 -29.13
C TRP A 143 -5.04 6.38 -29.92
N VAL A 144 -4.70 5.28 -29.25
CA VAL A 144 -4.58 3.96 -29.92
C VAL A 144 -5.90 3.60 -30.61
N GLN A 145 -7.03 3.82 -29.94
CA GLN A 145 -8.34 3.51 -30.50
C GLN A 145 -8.74 4.43 -31.67
N LEU A 146 -8.38 5.71 -31.61
CA LEU A 146 -8.73 6.68 -32.66
C LEU A 146 -7.79 6.63 -33.88
N LEU A 147 -6.52 6.24 -33.70
CA LEU A 147 -5.47 6.40 -34.73
C LEU A 147 -4.65 5.14 -35.04
N GLY A 148 -4.72 4.09 -34.20
CA GLY A 148 -4.05 2.82 -34.45
C GLY A 148 -2.56 2.72 -34.06
N GLU A 149 -1.91 3.80 -33.61
CA GLU A 149 -0.47 3.80 -33.27
C GLU A 149 -0.13 4.57 -31.99
N HIS A 150 0.98 4.17 -31.33
CA HIS A 150 1.57 4.89 -30.20
C HIS A 150 2.50 6.01 -30.69
N SER A 151 2.02 7.26 -30.71
CA SER A 151 2.85 8.44 -30.99
C SER A 151 3.32 9.13 -29.70
N LYS A 152 4.61 9.51 -29.61
CA LYS A 152 5.17 10.30 -28.50
C LYS A 152 4.36 11.59 -28.30
N LEU A 153 4.15 11.98 -27.04
CA LEU A 153 3.61 13.30 -26.71
C LEU A 153 4.63 14.37 -27.15
N THR A 154 4.20 15.35 -27.95
CA THR A 154 4.95 16.58 -28.20
C THR A 154 4.16 17.75 -27.66
N LEU A 155 4.84 18.82 -27.25
CA LEU A 155 4.15 20.05 -26.82
C LEU A 155 3.48 20.70 -28.04
N PRO A 156 2.15 20.85 -28.06
CA PRO A 156 1.43 21.46 -29.16
C PRO A 156 1.74 22.95 -29.27
N ILE A 157 1.64 23.51 -30.48
CA ILE A 157 1.77 24.95 -30.72
C ILE A 157 0.37 25.55 -30.90
N HIS A 158 -0.06 26.37 -29.94
CA HIS A 158 -1.40 26.99 -29.92
C HIS A 158 -1.45 28.35 -30.63
N TYR A 159 -0.30 29.02 -30.70
CA TYR A 159 -0.18 30.37 -31.19
C TYR A 159 0.91 30.46 -32.25
N ASP A 160 0.58 31.10 -33.37
CA ASP A 160 1.58 31.77 -34.19
C ASP A 160 1.86 33.15 -33.59
N PHE A 161 3.10 33.62 -33.73
CA PHE A 161 3.45 34.94 -33.24
C PHE A 161 4.38 35.69 -34.18
N LYS A 162 4.29 37.02 -34.12
CA LYS A 162 5.21 37.95 -34.80
C LYS A 162 5.82 38.89 -33.77
N LEU A 163 7.13 39.11 -33.88
CA LEU A 163 7.84 40.10 -33.09
C LEU A 163 7.80 41.43 -33.84
N VAL A 164 7.31 42.48 -33.19
CA VAL A 164 7.15 43.82 -33.77
C VAL A 164 7.75 44.89 -32.87
N SER A 165 8.11 46.03 -33.46
CA SER A 165 8.58 47.23 -32.77
C SER A 165 7.48 48.30 -32.75
N GLY A 166 7.33 49.00 -31.62
CA GLY A 166 6.30 50.02 -31.43
C GLY A 166 6.10 50.40 -29.95
N PRO A 167 5.15 51.30 -29.65
CA PRO A 167 4.81 51.63 -28.26
C PRO A 167 4.13 50.44 -27.57
N ALA A 168 4.47 50.20 -26.30
CA ALA A 168 3.90 49.10 -25.52
C ALA A 168 2.37 49.25 -25.41
N PRO A 169 1.59 48.18 -25.65
CA PRO A 169 0.14 48.25 -25.50
C PRO A 169 -0.25 48.45 -24.03
N THR A 170 -1.27 49.27 -23.79
CA THR A 170 -1.91 49.36 -22.48
C THR A 170 -2.89 48.21 -22.36
N LEU A 171 -2.64 47.29 -21.44
CA LEU A 171 -3.48 46.11 -21.19
C LEU A 171 -4.20 46.27 -19.86
N GLY A 172 -5.49 45.91 -19.82
CA GLY A 172 -6.24 45.75 -18.57
C GLY A 172 -5.92 44.42 -17.89
N HIS A 173 -6.49 44.21 -16.70
CA HIS A 173 -6.35 42.95 -15.98
C HIS A 173 -7.19 41.83 -16.63
N ASN A 174 -6.66 40.61 -16.68
CA ASN A 174 -7.27 39.47 -17.38
C ASN A 174 -8.30 38.68 -16.53
N PHE A 175 -8.75 39.22 -15.40
CA PHE A 175 -9.48 38.46 -14.39
C PHE A 175 -11.01 38.66 -14.45
N GLY A 176 -11.51 39.36 -15.48
CA GLY A 176 -12.94 39.60 -15.70
C GLY A 176 -13.52 40.74 -14.84
N ALA A 177 -14.84 40.90 -14.87
CA ALA A 177 -15.55 41.98 -14.21
C ALA A 177 -15.52 41.86 -12.66
N GLY A 178 -15.36 43.01 -11.99
CA GLY A 178 -15.38 43.15 -10.53
C GLY A 178 -14.01 43.06 -9.83
N TYR A 179 -12.92 43.04 -10.58
CA TYR A 179 -11.57 43.24 -10.04
C TYR A 179 -11.23 44.73 -9.99
N GLU A 180 -10.82 45.22 -8.83
CA GLU A 180 -10.51 46.64 -8.60
C GLU A 180 -9.15 46.79 -7.89
N GLU A 181 -8.50 47.93 -8.10
CA GLU A 181 -7.24 48.27 -7.43
C GLU A 181 -7.49 48.81 -6.02
N LEU A 182 -7.05 48.08 -5.00
CA LEU A 182 -7.10 48.51 -3.61
C LEU A 182 -5.74 49.00 -3.14
N THR A 183 -5.76 49.97 -2.23
CA THR A 183 -4.54 50.54 -1.66
C THR A 183 -4.14 49.78 -0.41
N VAL A 184 -2.92 49.26 -0.38
CA VAL A 184 -2.32 48.65 0.81
C VAL A 184 -2.04 49.74 1.84
N VAL A 185 -2.60 49.57 3.04
CA VAL A 185 -2.41 50.48 4.17
C VAL A 185 -1.18 50.04 4.98
N SER A 186 -1.11 48.75 5.32
CA SER A 186 0.03 48.15 6.01
C SER A 186 0.20 46.68 5.60
N ASN A 187 1.41 46.15 5.78
CA ASN A 187 1.75 44.75 5.56
C ASN A 187 2.74 44.29 6.63
N GLU A 188 2.22 43.88 7.77
CA GLU A 188 2.98 43.70 9.00
C GLU A 188 3.36 42.25 9.21
N ARG A 189 4.64 41.98 9.50
CA ARG A 189 5.10 40.63 9.86
C ARG A 189 4.63 40.29 11.27
N LEU A 190 3.89 39.18 11.40
CA LEU A 190 3.35 38.70 12.68
C LEU A 190 4.28 37.70 13.39
N THR A 191 5.17 37.04 12.67
CA THR A 191 6.08 36.01 13.22
C THR A 191 7.48 36.58 13.47
N ALA A 192 8.22 35.96 14.39
CA ALA A 192 9.58 36.36 14.73
C ALA A 192 10.51 36.44 13.49
N GLU A 193 11.46 37.37 13.51
CA GLU A 193 12.51 37.46 12.51
C GLU A 193 13.31 36.14 12.42
N GLY A 194 13.72 35.74 11.22
CA GLY A 194 14.41 34.47 10.98
C GLY A 194 13.53 33.21 11.01
N TYR A 195 12.22 33.31 11.31
CA TYR A 195 11.33 32.16 11.13
C TYR A 195 11.16 31.82 9.65
N GLU A 196 11.39 30.55 9.29
CA GLU A 196 11.36 29.98 7.93
C GLU A 196 10.03 30.15 7.18
N ARG A 197 8.94 30.41 7.91
CA ARG A 197 7.59 30.62 7.37
C ARG A 197 7.02 31.95 7.85
N PRO A 198 7.54 33.09 7.37
CA PRO A 198 7.06 34.38 7.82
C PRO A 198 5.59 34.56 7.49
N SER A 199 4.78 34.95 8.49
CA SER A 199 3.36 35.28 8.29
C SER A 199 3.17 36.78 8.39
N TYR A 200 2.30 37.31 7.54
CA TYR A 200 2.03 38.74 7.40
C TYR A 200 0.54 39.02 7.55
N LEU A 201 0.21 40.19 8.09
CA LEU A 201 -1.11 40.80 8.12
C LEU A 201 -1.11 41.97 7.15
N MET A 202 -1.88 41.87 6.06
CA MET A 202 -2.04 42.95 5.11
C MET A 202 -3.39 43.64 5.31
N THR A 203 -3.37 44.96 5.47
CA THR A 203 -4.56 45.82 5.57
C THR A 203 -4.76 46.58 4.27
N MET A 204 -5.99 46.62 3.75
CA MET A 204 -6.34 47.29 2.50
C MET A 204 -7.64 48.10 2.65
N ASN A 205 -7.69 49.27 2.00
CA ASN A 205 -8.90 50.11 1.95
C ASN A 205 -9.89 49.57 0.92
N LEU A 206 -11.15 49.39 1.32
CA LEU A 206 -12.25 49.07 0.40
C LEU A 206 -12.78 50.36 -0.26
N PRO A 207 -13.19 50.30 -1.54
CA PRO A 207 -13.99 51.35 -2.15
C PRO A 207 -15.36 51.52 -1.47
N ASP A 208 -15.92 52.73 -1.49
CA ASP A 208 -17.18 53.05 -0.80
C ASP A 208 -18.39 52.20 -1.26
N HIS A 209 -18.37 51.69 -2.50
CA HIS A 209 -19.43 50.86 -3.05
C HIS A 209 -19.27 49.36 -2.75
N VAL A 210 -18.12 48.93 -2.23
CA VAL A 210 -17.84 47.52 -1.95
C VAL A 210 -18.10 47.24 -0.48
N ASN A 211 -19.12 46.40 -0.23
CA ASN A 211 -19.42 45.88 1.10
C ASN A 211 -18.94 44.42 1.20
N TYR A 212 -18.66 43.97 2.42
CA TYR A 212 -18.29 42.58 2.69
C TYR A 212 -18.99 42.08 3.96
N ALA A 213 -19.21 40.77 4.03
CA ALA A 213 -19.83 40.08 5.15
C ALA A 213 -18.80 39.27 5.95
N LEU A 214 -19.20 38.86 7.15
CA LEU A 214 -18.40 37.94 7.96
C LEU A 214 -18.18 36.62 7.22
N GLY A 215 -16.92 36.19 7.12
CA GLY A 215 -16.54 34.94 6.45
C GLY A 215 -16.30 35.07 4.94
N ASP A 216 -16.43 36.27 4.37
CA ASP A 216 -16.11 36.51 2.96
C ASP A 216 -14.61 36.34 2.65
N HIS A 217 -14.32 36.12 1.37
CA HIS A 217 -12.97 35.99 0.83
C HIS A 217 -12.61 37.18 -0.04
N VAL A 218 -11.31 37.28 -0.31
CA VAL A 218 -10.78 38.13 -1.37
C VAL A 218 -9.97 37.30 -2.35
N GLN A 219 -10.24 37.51 -3.64
CA GLN A 219 -9.46 36.95 -4.74
C GLN A 219 -8.38 37.97 -5.12
N VAL A 220 -7.12 37.64 -4.86
CA VAL A 220 -5.97 38.49 -5.12
C VAL A 220 -5.34 38.10 -6.45
N ALA A 221 -5.26 39.05 -7.37
CA ALA A 221 -4.41 38.92 -8.55
C ALA A 221 -2.94 39.14 -8.18
N TYR A 222 -2.06 38.32 -8.73
CA TYR A 222 -0.62 38.39 -8.48
C TYR A 222 0.18 38.40 -9.78
N ALA A 223 1.45 38.75 -9.67
CA ALA A 223 2.41 38.75 -10.76
C ALA A 223 3.63 37.91 -10.40
N ASN A 224 4.27 37.31 -11.42
CA ASN A 224 5.55 36.64 -11.24
C ASN A 224 6.62 37.63 -10.76
N SER A 225 7.66 37.10 -10.11
CA SER A 225 8.82 37.92 -9.71
C SER A 225 9.61 38.37 -10.94
N ASN A 226 10.23 39.56 -10.85
CA ASN A 226 11.12 40.04 -11.91
C ASN A 226 12.26 39.04 -12.18
N ASP A 227 12.77 38.37 -11.13
CA ASP A 227 13.79 37.32 -11.24
C ASP A 227 13.37 36.18 -12.19
N LEU A 228 12.18 35.59 -12.00
CA LEU A 228 11.69 34.51 -12.85
C LEU A 228 11.48 34.98 -14.30
N VAL A 229 10.94 36.19 -14.48
CA VAL A 229 10.68 36.79 -15.79
C VAL A 229 11.99 37.03 -16.56
N GLU A 230 13.00 37.58 -15.88
CA GLU A 230 14.31 37.88 -16.48
C GLU A 230 15.08 36.59 -16.81
N ARG A 231 15.08 35.60 -15.91
CA ARG A 231 15.71 34.29 -16.14
C ARG A 231 15.10 33.54 -17.32
N LEU A 232 13.76 33.52 -17.42
CA LEU A 232 13.08 32.89 -18.56
C LEU A 232 13.39 33.61 -19.88
N ALA A 233 13.33 34.94 -19.90
CA ALA A 233 13.63 35.72 -21.10
C ALA A 233 15.09 35.50 -21.57
N ALA A 234 16.04 35.45 -20.63
CA ALA A 234 17.44 35.11 -20.93
C ALA A 234 17.57 33.69 -21.49
N ARG A 235 16.88 32.70 -20.91
CA ARG A 235 16.90 31.30 -21.37
C ARG A 235 16.33 31.09 -22.77
N LEU A 236 15.41 31.95 -23.20
CA LEU A 236 14.80 31.94 -24.53
C LEU A 236 15.46 32.91 -25.53
N GLY A 237 16.38 33.76 -25.06
CA GLY A 237 17.00 34.80 -25.90
C GLY A 237 16.03 35.89 -26.36
N LEU A 238 15.05 36.26 -25.51
CA LEU A 238 14.02 37.25 -25.82
C LEU A 238 14.30 38.59 -25.12
N ASP A 239 14.11 39.71 -25.82
CA ASP A 239 14.07 41.03 -25.18
C ASP A 239 12.68 41.29 -24.60
N LEU A 240 12.64 41.57 -23.29
CA LEU A 240 11.43 41.83 -22.50
C LEU A 240 10.59 42.99 -23.03
N ASN A 241 11.19 43.96 -23.73
CA ASN A 241 10.49 45.11 -24.32
C ASN A 241 9.93 44.82 -25.72
N THR A 242 10.24 43.67 -26.31
CA THR A 242 9.73 43.29 -27.62
C THR A 242 8.22 43.07 -27.55
N ILE A 243 7.49 43.59 -28.53
CA ILE A 243 6.06 43.36 -28.67
C ILE A 243 5.84 42.07 -29.46
N VAL A 244 4.95 41.24 -28.95
CA VAL A 244 4.50 39.99 -29.55
C VAL A 244 3.06 40.19 -29.99
N GLU A 245 2.80 40.02 -31.28
CA GLU A 245 1.45 39.87 -31.84
C GLU A 245 1.14 38.38 -31.97
N LEU A 246 0.06 37.93 -31.33
CA LEU A 246 -0.37 36.55 -31.26
C LEU A 246 -1.55 36.31 -32.20
N THR A 247 -1.49 35.21 -32.94
CA THR A 247 -2.60 34.68 -33.72
C THR A 247 -2.91 33.28 -33.20
N PRO A 248 -4.07 33.07 -32.55
CA PRO A 248 -4.54 31.73 -32.20
C PRO A 248 -4.61 30.86 -33.46
N ARG A 249 -4.10 29.63 -33.38
CA ARG A 249 -4.22 28.68 -34.50
C ARG A 249 -5.60 28.06 -34.60
N ASP A 250 -6.32 28.02 -33.49
CA ASP A 250 -7.64 27.44 -33.34
C ASP A 250 -8.33 27.99 -32.08
N ASP A 251 -9.59 27.63 -31.89
CA ASP A 251 -10.43 28.08 -30.77
C ASP A 251 -10.05 27.44 -29.41
N SER A 252 -9.05 26.55 -29.35
CA SER A 252 -8.57 25.93 -28.09
C SER A 252 -7.68 26.84 -27.27
N ALA A 253 -7.10 27.85 -27.93
CA ALA A 253 -6.03 28.64 -27.37
C ALA A 253 -6.48 29.39 -26.12
N THR A 254 -5.76 29.22 -25.01
CA THR A 254 -6.01 29.95 -23.75
C THR A 254 -6.06 31.45 -24.02
N GLU A 255 -7.06 32.18 -23.54
CA GLU A 255 -7.21 33.62 -23.77
C GLU A 255 -5.99 34.41 -23.29
N LEU A 256 -5.14 34.77 -24.26
CA LEU A 256 -3.96 35.62 -24.08
C LEU A 256 -4.16 36.93 -24.84
N PRO A 257 -3.54 38.03 -24.40
CA PRO A 257 -3.61 39.29 -25.11
C PRO A 257 -3.00 39.13 -26.50
N LEU A 258 -3.79 39.37 -27.54
CA LEU A 258 -3.35 39.25 -28.95
C LEU A 258 -2.18 40.19 -29.30
N ARG A 259 -1.93 41.20 -28.48
CA ARG A 259 -0.77 42.08 -28.59
C ARG A 259 -0.28 42.45 -27.20
N ALA A 260 0.95 42.05 -26.86
CA ALA A 260 1.55 42.31 -25.56
C ALA A 260 3.07 42.37 -25.66
N THR A 261 3.74 43.04 -24.73
CA THR A 261 5.20 42.85 -24.57
C THR A 261 5.51 41.48 -23.98
N VAL A 262 6.70 40.95 -24.26
CA VAL A 262 7.19 39.70 -23.62
C VAL A 262 7.13 39.84 -22.09
N ARG A 263 7.51 41.00 -21.54
CA ARG A 263 7.38 41.30 -20.11
C ARG A 263 5.95 41.16 -19.62
N GLN A 264 4.98 41.76 -20.30
CA GLN A 264 3.57 41.68 -19.89
C GLN A 264 3.09 40.23 -19.84
N LEU A 265 3.36 39.43 -20.88
CA LEU A 265 2.99 38.01 -20.94
C LEU A 265 3.58 37.20 -19.77
N PHE A 266 4.89 37.32 -19.55
CA PHE A 266 5.58 36.56 -18.50
C PHE A 266 5.28 37.05 -17.09
N THR A 267 4.94 38.32 -16.91
CA THR A 267 4.67 38.89 -15.58
C THR A 267 3.24 38.62 -15.12
N ASN A 268 2.27 38.80 -16.01
CA ASN A 268 0.85 38.91 -15.64
C ASN A 268 -0.05 37.79 -16.18
N TYR A 269 0.41 37.03 -17.18
CA TYR A 269 -0.46 36.08 -17.88
C TYR A 269 -0.06 34.63 -17.68
N LEU A 270 1.23 34.28 -17.72
CA LEU A 270 1.68 32.87 -17.60
C LEU A 270 2.14 32.56 -16.17
N ASP A 271 1.70 31.45 -15.55
CA ASP A 271 2.20 31.03 -14.24
C ASP A 271 3.55 30.32 -14.36
N LEU A 272 4.62 31.01 -13.97
CA LEU A 272 6.00 30.50 -14.03
C LEU A 272 6.45 29.88 -12.71
N SER A 273 5.66 30.05 -11.65
CA SER A 273 6.08 29.75 -10.28
C SER A 273 5.61 28.37 -9.81
N THR A 274 4.56 27.82 -10.43
CA THR A 274 4.03 26.49 -10.13
C THR A 274 4.95 25.40 -10.72
N PRO A 275 5.23 24.30 -9.98
CA PRO A 275 6.00 23.19 -10.51
C PRO A 275 5.39 22.61 -11.80
N PRO A 276 6.20 22.29 -12.83
CA PRO A 276 5.67 21.71 -14.07
C PRO A 276 5.01 20.36 -13.84
N THR A 277 3.85 20.14 -14.45
CA THR A 277 3.17 18.84 -14.37
C THR A 277 3.99 17.74 -15.04
N ARG A 278 3.80 16.48 -14.65
CA ARG A 278 4.46 15.33 -15.27
C ARG A 278 4.21 15.25 -16.78
N SER A 279 2.99 15.57 -17.22
CA SER A 279 2.62 15.69 -18.64
C SER A 279 3.39 16.78 -19.38
N PHE A 280 3.68 17.90 -18.71
CA PHE A 280 4.53 18.93 -19.27
C PHE A 280 6.00 18.49 -19.33
N LEU A 281 6.53 17.81 -18.30
CA LEU A 281 7.89 17.25 -18.30
C LEU A 281 8.11 16.22 -19.42
N ASP A 282 7.14 15.35 -19.65
CA ASP A 282 7.13 14.39 -20.76
C ASP A 282 7.10 15.10 -22.13
N GLY A 283 6.35 16.19 -22.25
CA GLY A 283 6.39 17.04 -23.45
C GLY A 283 7.75 17.74 -23.66
N LEU A 284 8.42 18.15 -22.59
CA LEU A 284 9.76 18.76 -22.65
C LEU A 284 10.84 17.75 -23.04
N SER A 285 10.71 16.49 -22.64
CA SER A 285 11.68 15.43 -23.00
C SER A 285 11.79 15.28 -24.53
N ALA A 286 10.68 15.41 -25.25
CA ALA A 286 10.63 15.36 -26.71
C ALA A 286 11.36 16.54 -27.39
N LEU A 287 11.63 17.62 -26.66
CA LEU A 287 12.35 18.80 -27.16
C LEU A 287 13.85 18.80 -26.78
N CYS A 288 14.34 17.76 -26.09
CA CYS A 288 15.73 17.65 -25.71
C CYS A 288 16.61 17.22 -26.89
N THR A 289 17.74 17.90 -27.09
CA THR A 289 18.78 17.41 -28.03
C THR A 289 19.73 16.40 -27.39
N ASN A 290 19.77 16.31 -26.06
CA ASN A 290 20.56 15.32 -25.32
C ASN A 290 19.66 14.15 -24.89
N ALA A 291 20.05 12.92 -25.24
CA ALA A 291 19.29 11.71 -24.95
C ALA A 291 19.24 11.36 -23.44
N GLU A 292 20.28 11.69 -22.67
CA GLU A 292 20.32 11.43 -21.23
C GLU A 292 19.40 12.38 -20.45
N GLU A 293 19.37 13.66 -20.84
CA GLU A 293 18.44 14.64 -20.29
C GLU A 293 16.98 14.27 -20.62
N ALA A 294 16.74 13.84 -21.87
CA ALA A 294 15.42 13.34 -22.29
C ALA A 294 14.97 12.15 -21.42
N ALA A 295 15.83 11.14 -21.25
CA ALA A 295 15.53 9.96 -20.45
C ALA A 295 15.30 10.30 -18.96
N THR A 296 16.01 11.30 -18.43
CA THR A 296 15.84 11.75 -17.05
C THR A 296 14.48 12.43 -16.87
N LEU A 297 14.07 13.29 -17.80
CA LEU A 297 12.74 13.91 -17.79
C LEU A 297 11.61 12.89 -17.99
N GLU A 298 11.80 11.92 -18.89
CA GLU A 298 10.89 10.78 -19.08
C GLU A 298 10.75 9.99 -17.76
N HIS A 299 11.86 9.67 -17.10
CA HIS A 299 11.84 8.96 -15.82
C HIS A 299 11.12 9.76 -14.72
N LEU A 300 11.40 11.07 -14.59
CA LEU A 300 10.70 11.95 -13.65
C LEU A 300 9.19 12.02 -13.94
N ALA A 301 8.80 11.97 -15.22
CA ALA A 301 7.39 11.96 -15.61
C ALA A 301 6.70 10.61 -15.38
N GLU A 302 7.40 9.49 -15.52
CA GLU A 302 6.84 8.12 -15.54
C GLU A 302 7.02 7.32 -14.24
N ASP A 303 7.98 7.68 -13.38
CA ASP A 303 8.16 7.02 -12.09
C ASP A 303 6.89 7.21 -11.24
N MET A 304 6.25 6.09 -10.87
CA MET A 304 5.05 6.04 -10.02
C MET A 304 5.29 5.16 -8.78
N SER A 305 6.56 4.90 -8.44
CA SER A 305 6.94 4.10 -7.27
C SER A 305 6.62 4.82 -5.95
N ALA A 306 6.57 4.09 -4.83
CA ALA A 306 6.37 4.69 -3.50
C ALA A 306 7.50 5.66 -3.09
N THR A 307 8.68 5.55 -3.71
CA THR A 307 9.85 6.43 -3.52
C THR A 307 10.08 7.37 -4.70
N ASN A 308 8.99 7.78 -5.35
CA ASN A 308 8.98 8.52 -6.60
C ASN A 308 9.97 9.70 -6.63
N SER A 309 10.82 9.73 -7.65
CA SER A 309 11.79 10.80 -7.90
C SER A 309 11.14 12.19 -8.04
N TYR A 310 9.96 12.29 -8.65
CA TYR A 310 9.22 13.57 -8.76
C TYR A 310 8.72 14.07 -7.39
N LEU A 311 8.32 13.15 -6.50
CA LEU A 311 7.92 13.50 -5.15
C LEU A 311 9.07 14.17 -4.38
N GLN A 312 10.34 13.85 -4.66
CA GLN A 312 11.48 14.50 -3.98
C GLN A 312 11.56 16.02 -4.23
N TYR A 313 11.06 16.49 -5.36
CA TYR A 313 11.07 17.92 -5.72
C TYR A 313 9.87 18.68 -5.14
N ILE A 314 8.71 18.04 -5.10
CA ILE A 314 7.46 18.69 -4.71
C ILE A 314 7.06 18.41 -3.26
N SER A 315 7.65 17.38 -2.63
CA SER A 315 7.35 17.02 -1.25
C SER A 315 8.06 17.91 -0.24
N GLY A 316 7.34 18.44 0.74
CA GLY A 316 7.90 19.06 1.93
C GLY A 316 8.86 18.12 2.67
N GLY A 317 10.12 18.53 2.81
CA GLY A 317 11.17 17.79 3.51
C GLY A 317 12.52 18.53 3.43
N PRO A 318 13.54 18.10 4.20
CA PRO A 318 14.85 18.76 4.26
C PRO A 318 15.65 18.68 2.95
N HIS A 319 15.22 17.86 1.98
CA HIS A 319 15.86 17.71 0.67
C HIS A 319 15.13 18.46 -0.46
N ARG A 320 14.08 19.22 -0.14
CA ARG A 320 13.28 19.95 -1.15
C ARG A 320 14.12 21.01 -1.87
N ARG A 321 14.05 21.03 -3.20
CA ARG A 321 14.71 22.03 -4.06
C ARG A 321 13.67 22.83 -4.86
N PRO A 322 13.93 24.11 -5.21
CA PRO A 322 13.10 24.84 -6.16
C PRO A 322 12.99 24.06 -7.47
N PHE A 323 11.77 23.89 -7.96
CA PHE A 323 11.47 23.09 -9.15
C PHE A 323 10.38 23.78 -9.99
N THR A 324 10.63 25.04 -10.36
CA THR A 324 9.76 25.80 -11.28
C THR A 324 10.04 25.39 -12.73
N LEU A 325 9.18 25.83 -13.66
CA LEU A 325 9.46 25.73 -15.10
C LEU A 325 10.83 26.29 -15.46
N VAL A 326 11.18 27.45 -14.90
CA VAL A 326 12.44 28.12 -15.20
C VAL A 326 13.62 27.31 -14.68
N ASP A 327 13.49 26.71 -13.49
CA ASP A 327 14.54 25.83 -12.93
C ASP A 327 14.74 24.58 -13.80
N VAL A 328 13.66 23.94 -14.26
CA VAL A 328 13.75 22.79 -15.19
C VAL A 328 14.47 23.18 -16.49
N LEU A 329 14.15 24.33 -17.07
CA LEU A 329 14.82 24.76 -18.32
C LEU A 329 16.30 25.09 -18.13
N GLU A 330 16.71 25.50 -16.93
CA GLU A 330 18.11 25.74 -16.56
C GLU A 330 18.87 24.45 -16.26
N ASP A 331 18.25 23.51 -15.53
CA ASP A 331 18.84 22.22 -15.17
C ASP A 331 18.98 21.28 -16.39
N PHE A 332 18.09 21.44 -17.38
CA PHE A 332 18.08 20.67 -18.63
C PHE A 332 18.32 21.59 -19.84
N ALA A 333 19.57 22.02 -20.01
CA ALA A 333 19.96 23.01 -21.02
C ALA A 333 19.77 22.53 -22.47
N SER A 334 19.68 21.22 -22.72
CA SER A 334 19.49 20.67 -24.07
C SER A 334 18.07 20.88 -24.62
N ILE A 335 17.09 21.25 -23.78
CA ILE A 335 15.72 21.53 -24.20
C ILE A 335 15.70 22.70 -25.20
N LYS A 336 15.18 22.45 -26.41
CA LYS A 336 14.95 23.43 -27.48
C LYS A 336 13.53 23.99 -27.44
N LEU A 337 13.23 24.71 -26.38
CA LEU A 337 11.94 25.40 -26.20
C LEU A 337 11.92 26.75 -26.92
N THR A 338 10.75 27.13 -27.45
CA THR A 338 10.51 28.45 -28.05
C THR A 338 9.32 29.13 -27.36
N LEU A 339 9.13 30.43 -27.58
CA LEU A 339 7.97 31.15 -27.05
C LEU A 339 6.64 30.47 -27.45
N ALA A 340 6.53 29.99 -28.69
CA ALA A 340 5.33 29.31 -29.19
C ALA A 340 4.99 28.03 -28.39
N HIS A 341 5.99 27.32 -27.84
CA HIS A 341 5.75 26.16 -26.98
C HIS A 341 5.26 26.56 -25.58
N LEU A 342 5.53 27.77 -25.11
CA LEU A 342 5.03 28.25 -23.82
C LEU A 342 3.60 28.76 -23.92
N LEU A 343 3.30 29.48 -25.00
CA LEU A 343 1.99 30.10 -25.24
C LEU A 343 0.92 29.02 -25.37
N GLY A 344 0.05 28.93 -24.36
CA GLY A 344 -1.05 27.97 -24.30
C GLY A 344 -0.73 26.64 -23.61
N ASN A 345 0.55 26.29 -23.41
CA ASN A 345 0.92 25.11 -22.62
C ASN A 345 1.30 25.43 -21.16
N VAL A 346 1.76 26.67 -20.89
CA VAL A 346 1.89 27.16 -19.52
C VAL A 346 0.54 27.70 -19.05
N PRO A 347 0.02 27.27 -17.89
CA PRO A 347 -1.28 27.71 -17.41
C PRO A 347 -1.30 29.22 -17.17
N PRO A 348 -2.45 29.88 -17.34
CA PRO A 348 -2.57 31.28 -17.01
C PRO A 348 -2.50 31.50 -15.50
N ILE A 349 -2.03 32.67 -15.08
CA ILE A 349 -2.09 33.09 -13.67
C ILE A 349 -3.56 33.12 -13.24
N SER A 350 -3.87 32.46 -12.11
CA SER A 350 -5.21 32.45 -11.53
C SER A 350 -5.24 33.25 -10.21
N PRO A 351 -6.29 34.03 -9.92
CA PRO A 351 -6.41 34.76 -8.66
C PRO A 351 -6.41 33.83 -7.45
N ARG A 352 -5.74 34.24 -6.37
CA ARG A 352 -5.64 33.45 -5.13
C ARG A 352 -6.64 33.92 -4.07
N TYR A 353 -7.38 32.99 -3.50
CA TYR A 353 -8.31 33.25 -2.40
C TYR A 353 -7.59 33.40 -1.05
N TYR A 354 -8.02 34.40 -0.28
CA TYR A 354 -7.66 34.61 1.12
C TYR A 354 -8.92 34.95 1.93
N SER A 355 -9.09 34.34 3.11
CA SER A 355 -10.20 34.66 4.00
C SER A 355 -9.99 36.03 4.63
N ILE A 356 -11.02 36.87 4.61
CA ILE A 356 -10.98 38.18 5.25
C ILE A 356 -10.95 37.96 6.77
N CYS A 357 -9.92 38.49 7.44
CA CYS A 357 -9.65 38.27 8.86
C CYS A 357 -10.15 39.40 9.77
N THR A 358 -11.05 40.25 9.27
CA THR A 358 -11.69 41.35 10.01
C THR A 358 -13.21 41.26 9.97
N SER A 359 -13.86 41.69 11.03
CA SER A 359 -15.32 41.88 11.03
C SER A 359 -15.72 43.22 10.40
N PRO A 360 -16.77 43.27 9.56
CA PRO A 360 -17.30 44.53 9.02
C PRO A 360 -17.85 45.46 10.12
N LEU A 361 -18.16 44.94 11.31
CA LEU A 361 -18.59 45.74 12.47
C LEU A 361 -17.43 46.52 13.12
N VAL A 362 -16.19 46.06 12.93
CA VAL A 362 -14.99 46.73 13.44
C VAL A 362 -14.39 47.64 12.38
N HIS A 363 -14.33 47.15 11.13
CA HIS A 363 -13.74 47.87 10.00
C HIS A 363 -14.68 47.82 8.78
N PRO A 364 -15.65 48.75 8.64
CA PRO A 364 -16.59 48.73 7.51
C PRO A 364 -15.94 49.10 6.16
N HIS A 365 -14.85 49.87 6.19
CA HIS A 365 -14.18 50.39 4.98
C HIS A 365 -12.78 49.80 4.77
N GLN A 366 -12.39 48.78 5.53
CA GLN A 366 -11.08 48.13 5.43
C GLN A 366 -11.19 46.63 5.60
N ILE A 367 -10.42 45.88 4.82
CA ILE A 367 -10.25 44.44 4.98
C ILE A 367 -8.81 44.14 5.40
N GLN A 368 -8.66 43.09 6.20
CA GLN A 368 -7.36 42.51 6.47
C GLN A 368 -7.30 41.08 5.99
N ILE A 369 -6.14 40.63 5.51
CA ILE A 369 -5.84 39.23 5.23
C ILE A 369 -4.57 38.80 5.94
N VAL A 370 -4.54 37.55 6.40
CA VAL A 370 -3.35 36.93 6.97
C VAL A 370 -2.86 35.82 6.05
N TYR A 371 -1.57 35.82 5.75
CA TYR A 371 -0.96 34.84 4.86
C TYR A 371 0.47 34.49 5.32
N SER A 372 0.91 33.27 5.01
CA SER A 372 2.28 32.82 5.27
C SER A 372 3.03 32.63 3.95
N VAL A 373 4.29 33.05 3.93
CA VAL A 373 5.23 32.77 2.85
C VAL A 373 6.07 31.59 3.26
N ASP A 374 6.13 30.54 2.45
CA ASP A 374 7.13 29.50 2.64
C ASP A 374 8.43 29.98 2.00
N GLN A 375 9.48 30.19 2.81
CA GLN A 375 10.81 30.53 2.32
C GLN A 375 11.66 29.26 2.31
N TRP A 376 12.26 28.96 1.16
CA TRP A 376 13.17 27.82 1.03
C TRP A 376 14.60 28.32 0.88
N HIS A 377 15.45 27.98 1.84
CA HIS A 377 16.87 28.28 1.76
C HIS A 377 17.59 27.17 0.99
N THR A 378 17.69 27.34 -0.33
CA THR A 378 18.54 26.51 -1.19
C THR A 378 19.62 27.38 -1.85
N SER A 379 20.32 26.89 -2.88
CA SER A 379 21.19 27.74 -3.71
C SER A 379 20.43 28.90 -4.37
N LYS A 380 19.09 28.82 -4.46
CA LYS A 380 18.21 29.88 -4.95
C LYS A 380 17.16 30.24 -3.87
N ASN A 381 16.82 31.52 -3.78
CA ASN A 381 15.73 32.01 -2.93
C ASN A 381 14.40 31.84 -3.67
N PHE A 382 13.50 31.01 -3.14
CA PHE A 382 12.16 30.86 -3.67
C PHE A 382 11.11 31.33 -2.65
N THR A 383 10.13 32.10 -3.13
CA THR A 383 8.93 32.48 -2.41
C THR A 383 7.74 32.16 -3.31
N GLY A 384 6.77 31.36 -2.83
CA GLY A 384 5.61 30.96 -3.65
C GLY A 384 4.89 32.14 -4.32
N ALA A 385 4.17 31.89 -5.43
CA ALA A 385 3.70 32.93 -6.35
C ALA A 385 2.94 34.10 -5.68
N SER A 386 1.73 33.85 -5.18
CA SER A 386 0.87 34.87 -4.58
C SER A 386 1.40 35.40 -3.25
N ALA A 387 1.76 34.52 -2.31
CA ALA A 387 2.26 34.93 -0.99
C ALA A 387 3.59 35.71 -1.11
N GLY A 388 4.47 35.28 -2.02
CA GLY A 388 5.70 35.98 -2.36
C GLY A 388 5.40 37.35 -2.97
N PHE A 389 4.46 37.45 -3.91
CA PHE A 389 3.99 38.73 -4.46
C PHE A 389 3.49 39.69 -3.37
N LEU A 390 2.62 39.20 -2.48
CA LEU A 390 2.09 40.00 -1.38
C LEU A 390 3.18 40.45 -0.40
N SER A 391 4.14 39.58 -0.08
CA SER A 391 5.23 39.90 0.86
C SER A 391 6.14 41.04 0.42
N ARG A 392 6.13 41.39 -0.88
CA ARG A 392 6.90 42.51 -1.43
C ARG A 392 6.11 43.83 -1.44
N GLN A 393 4.82 43.80 -1.11
CA GLN A 393 3.99 45.00 -1.12
C GLN A 393 4.20 45.82 0.16
N THR A 394 4.20 47.14 -0.01
CA THR A 394 4.40 48.12 1.06
C THR A 394 3.21 49.07 1.14
N ALA A 395 3.15 49.89 2.19
CA ALA A 395 2.11 50.90 2.32
C ALA A 395 2.11 51.83 1.09
N GLY A 396 0.93 52.03 0.49
CA GLY A 396 0.75 52.77 -0.76
C GLY A 396 0.78 51.92 -2.04
N SER A 397 1.22 50.66 -1.99
CA SER A 397 1.11 49.72 -3.12
C SER A 397 -0.35 49.56 -3.55
N LYS A 398 -0.56 49.32 -4.86
CA LYS A 398 -1.85 48.94 -5.43
C LYS A 398 -1.89 47.45 -5.67
N VAL A 399 -2.92 46.78 -5.16
CA VAL A 399 -3.16 45.34 -5.37
C VAL A 399 -4.54 45.16 -5.97
N VAL A 400 -4.61 44.41 -7.06
CA VAL A 400 -5.85 44.15 -7.79
C VAL A 400 -6.55 42.96 -7.15
N LEU A 401 -7.81 43.15 -6.76
CA LEU A 401 -8.55 42.12 -6.08
C LEU A 401 -10.06 42.22 -6.27
N LYS A 402 -10.76 41.14 -5.93
CA LYS A 402 -12.22 41.05 -5.94
C LYS A 402 -12.72 40.45 -4.64
N VAL A 403 -13.63 41.16 -3.95
CA VAL A 403 -14.35 40.60 -2.79
C VAL A 403 -15.34 39.54 -3.29
N SER A 404 -15.37 38.40 -2.62
CA SER A 404 -16.16 37.24 -3.00
C SER A 404 -16.88 36.67 -1.79
N LYS A 405 -18.09 36.15 -2.01
CA LYS A 405 -18.91 35.57 -0.96
C LYS A 405 -18.22 34.36 -0.33
N GLY A 406 -18.22 34.32 1.00
CA GLY A 406 -17.69 33.21 1.80
C GLY A 406 -18.48 31.90 1.67
N TYR A 407 -17.86 30.80 2.10
CA TYR A 407 -18.49 29.48 2.15
C TYR A 407 -19.21 29.20 3.48
N PHE A 408 -18.77 29.85 4.56
CA PHE A 408 -19.38 29.66 5.87
C PHE A 408 -20.69 30.43 6.03
N THR A 409 -21.66 29.74 6.63
CA THR A 409 -22.92 30.31 7.11
C THR A 409 -22.87 30.35 8.62
N HIS A 410 -23.18 31.50 9.22
CA HIS A 410 -23.11 31.70 10.68
C HIS A 410 -24.47 31.43 11.32
N PRO A 411 -24.53 30.93 12.57
CA PRO A 411 -25.80 30.76 13.27
C PRO A 411 -26.50 32.10 13.47
N GLU A 412 -27.82 32.14 13.26
CA GLU A 412 -28.62 33.35 13.49
C GLU A 412 -28.66 33.73 14.99
N SER A 413 -28.64 32.71 15.87
CA SER A 413 -28.63 32.90 17.32
C SER A 413 -27.21 33.06 17.86
N LEU A 414 -27.00 34.08 18.69
CA LEU A 414 -25.73 34.29 19.39
C LEU A 414 -25.50 33.32 20.54
N ASP A 415 -26.54 32.62 20.98
CA ASP A 415 -26.48 31.59 22.03
C ASP A 415 -26.04 30.22 21.50
N THR A 416 -25.95 30.03 20.17
CA THR A 416 -25.48 28.77 19.57
C THR A 416 -23.99 28.58 19.87
N PRO A 417 -23.58 27.47 20.54
CA PRO A 417 -22.17 27.17 20.79
C PRO A 417 -21.39 26.93 19.49
N ILE A 418 -20.12 27.31 19.47
CA ILE A 418 -19.26 27.10 18.30
C ILE A 418 -18.04 26.28 18.69
N LEU A 419 -17.81 25.19 17.97
CA LEU A 419 -16.62 24.34 18.06
C LEU A 419 -15.75 24.58 16.83
N GLY A 420 -14.61 25.24 17.00
CA GLY A 420 -13.72 25.66 15.93
C GLY A 420 -12.41 24.89 15.89
N VAL A 421 -11.91 24.62 14.68
CA VAL A 421 -10.53 24.19 14.41
C VAL A 421 -9.87 25.17 13.46
N ALA A 422 -8.76 25.76 13.88
CA ALA A 422 -7.91 26.58 13.04
C ALA A 422 -6.53 25.92 12.89
N LEU A 423 -5.98 25.87 11.67
CA LEU A 423 -4.59 25.50 11.43
C LEU A 423 -3.81 26.65 10.80
N GLY A 424 -2.77 27.14 11.48
CA GLY A 424 -1.93 28.24 10.99
C GLY A 424 -2.75 29.48 10.59
N THR A 425 -2.70 29.87 9.32
CA THR A 425 -3.46 31.03 8.80
C THR A 425 -4.97 30.82 8.76
N GLY A 426 -5.47 29.59 8.95
CA GLY A 426 -6.90 29.32 9.13
C GLY A 426 -7.54 30.06 10.32
N ILE A 427 -6.71 30.64 11.21
CA ILE A 427 -7.17 31.55 12.26
C ILE A 427 -7.89 32.80 11.71
N ALA A 428 -7.71 33.14 10.42
CA ALA A 428 -8.31 34.29 9.76
C ALA A 428 -9.81 34.41 10.03
N PHE A 429 -10.54 33.34 9.74
CA PHE A 429 -11.99 33.28 9.92
C PHE A 429 -12.38 33.47 11.40
N PHE A 430 -11.74 32.72 12.30
CA PHE A 430 -12.06 32.78 13.72
C PHE A 430 -11.75 34.14 14.34
N ARG A 431 -10.69 34.82 13.89
CA ARG A 431 -10.40 36.19 14.30
C ARG A 431 -11.54 37.13 13.90
N ALA A 432 -12.01 37.07 12.65
CA ALA A 432 -13.14 37.87 12.20
C ALA A 432 -14.43 37.56 12.99
N LEU A 433 -14.70 36.28 13.25
CA LEU A 433 -15.84 35.82 14.04
C LEU A 433 -15.80 36.35 15.47
N LEU A 434 -14.65 36.24 16.15
CA LEU A 434 -14.47 36.71 17.52
C LEU A 434 -14.61 38.25 17.61
N GLN A 435 -14.05 38.97 16.65
CA GLN A 435 -14.27 40.42 16.52
C GLN A 435 -15.75 40.75 16.37
N HIS A 436 -16.45 40.04 15.48
CA HIS A 436 -17.88 40.24 15.23
C HIS A 436 -18.71 40.02 16.49
N ARG A 437 -18.47 38.93 17.22
CA ARG A 437 -19.17 38.59 18.47
C ARG A 437 -18.85 39.61 19.58
N SER A 438 -17.62 40.10 19.67
CA SER A 438 -17.22 41.09 20.69
C SER A 438 -17.88 42.45 20.53
N GLN A 439 -18.29 42.83 19.32
CA GLN A 439 -18.98 44.11 19.06
C GLN A 439 -20.50 44.03 19.30
N GLN A 440 -21.05 42.83 19.44
CA GLN A 440 -22.46 42.65 19.74
C GLN A 440 -22.66 42.81 21.25
N GLN A 441 -23.38 43.86 21.66
CA GLN A 441 -23.58 44.26 23.07
C GLN A 441 -24.53 43.33 23.86
N GLN A 442 -24.58 42.05 23.51
CA GLN A 442 -25.44 41.03 24.09
C GLN A 442 -24.59 39.88 24.64
N SER A 443 -25.15 39.06 25.53
CA SER A 443 -24.50 37.83 25.96
C SER A 443 -24.34 36.91 24.75
N VAL A 444 -23.13 36.41 24.52
CA VAL A 444 -22.81 35.50 23.41
C VAL A 444 -22.29 34.17 23.95
N ALA A 445 -22.66 33.06 23.33
CA ALA A 445 -22.08 31.76 23.66
C ALA A 445 -20.57 31.74 23.39
N ARG A 446 -19.84 30.92 24.16
CA ARG A 446 -18.39 30.76 23.99
C ARG A 446 -18.07 30.08 22.66
N VAL A 447 -16.95 30.47 22.07
CA VAL A 447 -16.31 29.75 20.96
C VAL A 447 -15.19 28.89 21.55
N ARG A 448 -15.29 27.56 21.44
CA ARG A 448 -14.17 26.68 21.76
C ARG A 448 -13.30 26.50 20.53
N LEU A 449 -12.09 27.04 20.56
CA LEU A 449 -11.19 27.04 19.41
C LEU A 449 -9.98 26.16 19.66
N TYR A 450 -9.84 25.10 18.88
CA TYR A 450 -8.61 24.34 18.81
C TYR A 450 -7.69 24.93 17.74
N PHE A 451 -6.58 25.53 18.17
CA PHE A 451 -5.66 26.23 17.29
C PHE A 451 -4.34 25.47 17.14
N GLY A 452 -4.13 24.88 15.96
CA GLY A 452 -2.92 24.14 15.59
C GLY A 452 -1.84 25.03 14.98
N ILE A 453 -0.68 25.07 15.62
CA ILE A 453 0.52 25.81 15.19
C ILE A 453 1.77 24.91 15.29
N ARG A 454 2.93 25.35 14.77
CA ARG A 454 4.18 24.59 14.93
C ARG A 454 4.81 24.87 16.29
N HIS A 455 4.99 26.15 16.59
CA HIS A 455 5.75 26.61 17.74
C HIS A 455 5.06 27.79 18.43
N ALA A 456 4.68 27.63 19.70
CA ALA A 456 4.08 28.69 20.51
C ALA A 456 4.92 29.97 20.53
N ALA A 457 6.25 29.85 20.51
CA ALA A 457 7.17 30.97 20.55
C ALA A 457 7.38 31.68 19.20
N LYS A 458 7.03 31.06 18.07
CA LYS A 458 7.38 31.56 16.73
C LYS A 458 6.18 31.91 15.86
N ASP A 459 5.09 31.14 15.93
CA ASP A 459 3.95 31.27 15.01
C ASP A 459 2.56 31.27 15.66
N PHE A 460 2.48 31.66 16.94
CA PHE A 460 1.21 31.93 17.62
C PHE A 460 0.61 33.28 17.19
N LEU A 461 -0.06 33.27 16.04
CA LEU A 461 -0.68 34.46 15.45
C LEU A 461 -1.76 35.05 16.37
N PHE A 462 -1.76 36.39 16.50
CA PHE A 462 -2.75 37.16 17.27
C PHE A 462 -2.88 36.80 18.75
N LYS A 463 -1.83 36.23 19.37
CA LYS A 463 -1.85 35.76 20.77
C LYS A 463 -2.49 36.73 21.77
N GLN A 464 -2.08 38.00 21.76
CA GLN A 464 -2.61 39.00 22.71
C GLN A 464 -4.10 39.29 22.50
N GLU A 465 -4.55 39.31 21.24
CA GLU A 465 -5.96 39.52 20.91
C GLU A 465 -6.82 38.32 21.34
N LEU A 466 -6.35 37.10 21.08
CA LEU A 466 -7.04 35.86 21.47
C LEU A 466 -7.16 35.72 22.99
N LEU A 467 -6.09 36.00 23.75
CA LEU A 467 -6.13 35.95 25.22
C LEU A 467 -7.13 36.97 25.79
N LYS A 468 -7.26 38.15 25.17
CA LYS A 468 -8.28 39.14 25.59
C LYS A 468 -9.71 38.61 25.40
N TYR A 469 -9.98 37.85 24.35
CA TYR A 469 -11.30 37.24 24.16
C TYR A 469 -11.57 36.09 25.15
N GLU A 470 -10.52 35.39 25.58
CA GLU A 470 -10.59 34.37 26.63
C GLU A 470 -10.89 35.02 28.00
N ASP A 471 -10.16 36.07 28.36
CA ASP A 471 -10.39 36.85 29.60
C ASP A 471 -11.80 37.45 29.67
N ASN A 472 -12.34 37.89 28.53
CA ASN A 472 -13.71 38.43 28.44
C ASN A 472 -14.79 37.35 28.31
N GLY A 473 -14.43 36.05 28.35
CA GLY A 473 -15.36 34.93 28.35
C GLY A 473 -16.04 34.64 27.01
N ILE A 474 -15.50 35.14 25.89
CA ILE A 474 -16.02 34.90 24.53
C ILE A 474 -15.34 33.68 23.88
N LEU A 475 -14.08 33.41 24.24
CA LEU A 475 -13.24 32.34 23.69
C LEU A 475 -12.85 31.34 24.77
N GLU A 476 -12.81 30.06 24.42
CA GLU A 476 -12.14 29.00 25.16
C GLU A 476 -11.05 28.43 24.26
N LEU A 477 -9.78 28.79 24.50
CA LEU A 477 -8.69 28.54 23.56
C LEU A 477 -7.91 27.28 23.93
N VAL A 478 -7.77 26.36 22.97
CA VAL A 478 -6.96 25.16 23.10
C VAL A 478 -5.86 25.18 22.05
N VAL A 479 -4.63 25.48 22.46
CA VAL A 479 -3.49 25.56 21.53
C VAL A 479 -2.80 24.20 21.41
N ALA A 480 -2.56 23.77 20.17
CA ALA A 480 -1.80 22.56 19.86
C ALA A 480 -0.51 22.94 19.12
N CYS A 481 0.64 22.71 19.77
CA CYS A 481 1.96 23.04 19.22
C CYS A 481 2.67 21.78 18.76
N SER A 482 2.68 21.55 17.45
CA SER A 482 3.13 20.27 16.87
C SER A 482 4.64 20.02 16.96
N HIS A 483 5.46 21.04 17.18
CA HIS A 483 6.92 20.96 17.15
C HIS A 483 7.60 21.43 18.44
N ASP A 484 6.83 21.70 19.50
CA ASP A 484 7.36 22.13 20.81
C ASP A 484 7.58 20.97 21.78
N SER A 485 7.12 19.77 21.44
CA SER A 485 7.28 18.54 22.24
C SER A 485 7.79 17.37 21.40
N ALA A 486 8.34 16.35 22.07
CA ALA A 486 8.73 15.10 21.42
C ALA A 486 7.51 14.32 20.87
N THR A 487 6.34 14.51 21.47
CA THR A 487 5.06 14.00 20.97
C THR A 487 4.47 14.99 19.96
N PHE A 488 3.95 14.49 18.83
CA PHE A 488 3.34 15.32 17.81
C PHE A 488 1.91 15.73 18.21
N VAL A 489 1.77 16.93 18.78
CA VAL A 489 0.49 17.43 19.31
C VAL A 489 -0.29 18.19 18.23
N THR A 490 -1.56 17.81 18.03
CA THR A 490 -2.47 18.43 17.04
C THR A 490 -3.81 18.80 17.65
N PRO A 491 -4.64 19.63 16.98
CA PRO A 491 -6.02 19.86 17.43
C PRO A 491 -6.82 18.55 17.61
N ALA A 492 -6.64 17.58 16.71
CA ALA A 492 -7.26 16.26 16.80
C ALA A 492 -6.88 15.52 18.10
N THR A 493 -5.59 15.49 18.47
CA THR A 493 -5.16 14.86 19.74
C THR A 493 -5.70 15.64 20.95
N LYS A 494 -5.79 16.98 20.87
CA LYS A 494 -6.37 17.80 21.93
C LYS A 494 -7.87 17.62 22.12
N MET A 495 -8.61 17.29 21.07
CA MET A 495 -10.03 16.92 21.19
C MET A 495 -10.21 15.62 21.95
N GLN A 496 -9.34 14.64 21.69
CA GLN A 496 -9.34 13.34 22.37
C GLN A 496 -8.95 13.44 23.86
N GLU A 497 -8.11 14.42 24.25
CA GLU A 497 -7.78 14.65 25.67
C GLU A 497 -9.00 15.11 26.50
N PHE A 498 -9.95 15.82 25.89
CA PHE A 498 -11.10 16.41 26.58
C PHE A 498 -12.43 16.10 25.87
N PRO A 499 -12.82 14.81 25.76
CA PRO A 499 -13.94 14.38 24.92
C PRO A 499 -15.28 14.94 25.40
N HIS A 500 -15.50 15.01 26.71
CA HIS A 500 -16.73 15.54 27.29
C HIS A 500 -17.00 17.01 26.93
N ARG A 501 -15.95 17.81 26.70
CA ARG A 501 -16.09 19.20 26.24
C ARG A 501 -16.52 19.28 24.78
N VAL A 502 -16.12 18.31 23.95
CA VAL A 502 -16.59 18.24 22.56
C VAL A 502 -18.08 17.89 22.53
N CYS A 503 -18.51 16.90 23.32
CA CYS A 503 -19.93 16.56 23.51
C CYS A 503 -20.74 17.77 23.98
N GLU A 504 -20.29 18.45 25.03
CA GLU A 504 -20.99 19.62 25.59
C GLU A 504 -21.32 20.68 24.53
N TYR A 505 -20.41 20.97 23.59
CA TYR A 505 -20.68 21.95 22.55
C TYR A 505 -21.62 21.41 21.47
N LEU A 506 -21.43 20.17 21.00
CA LEU A 506 -22.18 19.61 19.88
C LEU A 506 -23.60 19.15 20.26
N ASP A 507 -23.77 18.59 21.46
CA ASP A 507 -25.07 18.15 21.99
C ASP A 507 -26.01 19.34 22.26
N ASN A 508 -25.45 20.49 22.64
CA ASN A 508 -26.20 21.72 22.87
C ASN A 508 -26.49 22.50 21.57
N GLY A 509 -26.66 21.79 20.45
CA GLY A 509 -27.02 22.38 19.17
C GLY A 509 -25.88 23.15 18.48
N GLY A 510 -24.63 22.97 18.92
CA GLY A 510 -23.49 23.72 18.41
C GLY A 510 -23.16 23.46 16.93
N VAL A 511 -22.37 24.39 16.38
CA VAL A 511 -21.86 24.34 15.00
C VAL A 511 -20.36 24.09 14.99
N TYR A 512 -19.93 23.15 14.16
CA TYR A 512 -18.53 22.83 13.92
C TYR A 512 -17.99 23.60 12.71
N TYR A 513 -16.88 24.32 12.91
CA TYR A 513 -16.11 24.96 11.84
C TYR A 513 -14.69 24.40 11.79
N TYR A 514 -14.24 24.06 10.59
CA TYR A 514 -12.83 23.80 10.31
C TYR A 514 -12.29 24.80 9.30
N CYS A 515 -11.23 25.53 9.64
CA CYS A 515 -10.51 26.39 8.70
C CYS A 515 -9.00 26.07 8.72
N GLY A 516 -8.45 25.62 7.60
CA GLY A 516 -7.06 25.19 7.58
C GLY A 516 -6.61 24.48 6.31
N LEU A 517 -5.66 23.56 6.48
CA LEU A 517 -5.10 22.76 5.39
C LEU A 517 -6.16 21.79 4.82
N GLY A 518 -6.21 21.65 3.50
CA GLY A 518 -7.01 20.67 2.77
C GLY A 518 -6.54 19.21 2.91
N GLY A 519 -7.03 18.35 2.02
CA GLY A 519 -6.63 16.94 1.93
C GLY A 519 -7.29 16.05 2.98
N ALA A 520 -6.52 15.12 3.56
CA ALA A 520 -6.99 14.18 4.58
C ALA A 520 -7.23 14.81 5.97
N ILE A 521 -6.71 16.01 6.21
CA ILE A 521 -6.67 16.62 7.54
C ILE A 521 -8.08 16.91 8.10
N PRO A 522 -9.06 17.45 7.34
CA PRO A 522 -10.44 17.57 7.81
C PRO A 522 -11.03 16.23 8.28
N SER A 523 -10.76 15.13 7.56
CA SER A 523 -11.22 13.78 7.93
C SER A 523 -10.59 13.28 9.22
N CYS A 524 -9.31 13.61 9.48
CA CYS A 524 -8.68 13.31 10.78
C CYS A 524 -9.39 14.01 11.94
N HIS A 525 -9.83 15.27 11.75
CA HIS A 525 -10.57 16.00 12.77
C HIS A 525 -12.00 15.47 12.91
N GLU A 526 -12.64 15.07 11.81
CA GLU A 526 -13.92 14.36 11.86
C GLU A 526 -13.82 13.08 12.69
N ALA A 527 -12.79 12.26 12.45
CA ALA A 527 -12.54 11.06 13.24
C ALA A 527 -12.26 11.37 14.72
N ALA A 528 -11.53 12.44 15.02
CA ALA A 528 -11.26 12.86 16.39
C ALA A 528 -12.54 13.32 17.11
N VAL A 529 -13.42 14.07 16.43
CA VAL A 529 -14.73 14.45 16.96
C VAL A 529 -15.61 13.22 17.16
N LEU A 530 -15.63 12.29 16.21
CA LEU A 530 -16.36 11.03 16.32
C LEU A 530 -15.93 10.23 17.56
N GLN A 531 -14.62 10.08 17.77
CA GLN A 531 -14.08 9.42 18.95
C GLN A 531 -14.38 10.17 20.25
N ALA A 532 -14.35 11.51 20.22
CA ALA A 532 -14.69 12.32 21.37
C ALA A 532 -16.17 12.18 21.76
N LEU A 533 -17.08 12.19 20.79
CA LEU A 533 -18.50 11.92 21.00
C LEU A 533 -18.73 10.52 21.58
N GLN A 534 -18.05 9.53 21.01
CA GLN A 534 -18.14 8.15 21.45
C GLN A 534 -17.68 7.98 22.92
N ALA A 535 -16.54 8.58 23.27
CA ALA A 535 -16.01 8.57 24.63
C ALA A 535 -16.89 9.35 25.61
N GLY A 536 -17.46 10.49 25.19
CA GLY A 536 -18.29 11.32 26.06
C GLY A 536 -19.71 10.80 26.27
N HIS A 537 -20.29 10.10 25.29
CA HIS A 537 -21.63 9.49 25.39
C HIS A 537 -21.60 8.04 25.89
N GLY A 538 -20.43 7.38 25.85
CA GLY A 538 -20.31 5.95 26.14
C GLY A 538 -21.02 5.07 25.10
N SER A 539 -21.01 5.49 23.83
CA SER A 539 -21.78 4.88 22.73
C SER A 539 -20.87 4.09 21.76
N THR A 540 -21.48 3.51 20.70
CA THR A 540 -20.73 2.82 19.63
C THR A 540 -20.52 3.76 18.43
N LEU A 541 -19.63 3.39 17.49
CA LEU A 541 -19.28 4.23 16.33
C LEU A 541 -20.46 4.57 15.41
N ALA A 542 -21.41 3.65 15.24
CA ALA A 542 -22.52 3.79 14.28
C ALA A 542 -23.49 4.95 14.60
N PRO A 543 -24.03 5.11 15.83
CA PRO A 543 -24.91 6.22 16.15
C PRO A 543 -24.21 7.59 16.06
N GLU A 544 -22.95 7.70 16.48
CA GLU A 544 -22.21 8.97 16.43
C GLU A 544 -21.84 9.37 15.00
N ALA A 545 -21.50 8.41 14.15
CA ALA A 545 -21.30 8.66 12.72
C ALA A 545 -22.60 9.16 12.05
N SER A 546 -23.75 8.61 12.44
CA SER A 546 -25.06 9.09 12.00
C SER A 546 -25.36 10.51 12.51
N ALA A 547 -24.96 10.85 13.73
CA ALA A 547 -25.12 12.19 14.29
C ALA A 547 -24.26 13.22 13.53
N ILE A 548 -23.01 12.89 13.19
CA ILE A 548 -22.16 13.73 12.34
C ILE A 548 -22.78 13.91 10.95
N ASN A 549 -23.28 12.85 10.32
CA ASN A 549 -23.97 12.97 9.03
C ASN A 549 -25.20 13.88 9.11
N THR A 550 -25.98 13.78 10.19
CA THR A 550 -27.12 14.70 10.43
C THR A 550 -26.64 16.15 10.61
N MET A 551 -25.48 16.37 11.25
CA MET A 551 -24.87 17.71 11.36
C MET A 551 -24.44 18.26 10.01
N LYS A 552 -23.91 17.42 9.11
CA LYS A 552 -23.58 17.80 7.74
C LYS A 552 -24.83 18.18 6.94
N GLU A 553 -25.87 17.35 6.99
CA GLU A 553 -27.13 17.61 6.30
C GLU A 553 -27.84 18.87 6.79
N SER A 554 -27.76 19.16 8.10
CA SER A 554 -28.36 20.36 8.71
C SER A 554 -27.51 21.62 8.59
N GLY A 555 -26.32 21.56 7.98
CA GLY A 555 -25.40 22.70 7.87
C GLY A 555 -24.68 23.08 9.17
N ARG A 556 -24.78 22.26 10.22
CA ARG A 556 -24.05 22.42 11.49
C ARG A 556 -22.60 21.93 11.42
N TRP A 557 -22.20 21.28 10.34
CA TRP A 557 -20.83 20.86 10.09
C TRP A 557 -20.28 21.56 8.84
N GLN A 558 -19.34 22.49 9.02
CA GLN A 558 -18.84 23.33 7.93
C GLN A 558 -17.31 23.30 7.87
N VAL A 559 -16.78 23.14 6.65
CA VAL A 559 -15.34 22.97 6.40
C VAL A 559 -14.91 23.94 5.30
N GLU A 560 -13.90 24.76 5.59
CA GLU A 560 -13.19 25.60 4.63
C GLU A 560 -11.72 25.19 4.63
N ALA A 561 -11.32 24.41 3.64
CA ALA A 561 -9.98 23.85 3.57
C ALA A 561 -9.37 24.11 2.19
N PHE A 562 -8.12 24.57 2.17
CA PHE A 562 -7.40 24.85 0.92
C PHE A 562 -6.14 23.96 0.85
N SER A 563 -6.03 23.12 -0.18
CA SER A 563 -4.86 22.24 -0.38
C SER A 563 -3.65 23.03 -0.94
N ARG A 564 -2.43 22.52 -0.65
CA ARG A 564 -1.15 23.15 -1.05
C ARG A 564 -0.37 22.38 -2.13
N SER A 565 -0.67 21.11 -2.37
CA SER A 565 -0.26 20.31 -3.54
C SER A 565 -0.79 18.89 -3.36
N VAL A 566 -1.31 18.31 -4.44
CA VAL A 566 -1.93 16.97 -4.51
C VAL A 566 -1.03 15.84 -3.99
N ASP A 567 0.29 15.98 -4.14
CA ASP A 567 1.26 14.92 -3.85
C ASP A 567 1.53 14.63 -2.35
N HIS A 568 1.26 15.58 -1.45
CA HIS A 568 1.40 15.35 0.01
C HIS A 568 0.20 14.58 0.60
N GLU A 569 -0.94 14.64 -0.09
CA GLU A 569 -2.21 14.10 0.38
C GLU A 569 -2.29 12.58 0.13
N ASN A 570 -1.66 12.10 -0.96
CA ASN A 570 -1.64 10.69 -1.36
C ASN A 570 -0.82 9.83 -0.40
N ALA A 571 0.28 10.38 0.12
CA ALA A 571 1.20 9.66 0.99
C ALA A 571 0.58 9.34 2.37
N LEU A 572 -0.26 10.24 2.91
CA LEU A 572 -0.89 10.05 4.21
C LEU A 572 -2.24 9.32 4.10
N GLN A 573 -3.00 9.57 3.03
CA GLN A 573 -4.30 8.93 2.79
C GLN A 573 -4.14 7.46 2.35
N SER A 574 -3.10 7.10 1.58
CA SER A 574 -2.80 5.70 1.24
C SER A 574 -2.49 4.86 2.48
N THR A 575 -1.92 5.45 3.53
CA THR A 575 -1.67 4.78 4.81
C THR A 575 -2.94 4.64 5.66
N ILE A 576 -3.87 5.61 5.56
CA ILE A 576 -5.12 5.63 6.33
C ILE A 576 -6.21 4.75 5.68
N ASP A 577 -6.35 4.77 4.35
CA ASP A 577 -7.34 3.96 3.62
C ASP A 577 -7.03 2.46 3.62
N ALA A 578 -5.74 2.09 3.67
CA ALA A 578 -5.30 0.71 3.88
C ALA A 578 -5.78 0.13 5.22
N VAL A 579 -6.00 0.99 6.22
CA VAL A 579 -6.43 0.61 7.57
C VAL A 579 -7.95 0.67 7.75
N GLN A 580 -8.65 1.61 7.09
CA GLN A 580 -10.05 1.92 7.40
C GLN A 580 -11.12 1.25 6.49
N ASN A 581 -10.80 0.84 5.27
CA ASN A 581 -11.83 0.40 4.29
C ASN A 581 -12.00 -1.12 4.11
N ASN A 582 -11.25 -1.93 4.84
CA ASN A 582 -11.04 -3.33 4.46
C ASN A 582 -12.20 -4.32 4.74
N ASP A 583 -13.44 -3.88 5.03
CA ASP A 583 -14.59 -4.79 5.16
C ASP A 583 -15.87 -4.38 4.41
N ALA A 584 -16.03 -3.13 3.97
CA ALA A 584 -17.35 -2.63 3.54
C ALA A 584 -17.80 -3.08 2.14
N LYS A 585 -16.89 -3.54 1.28
CA LYS A 585 -17.20 -4.09 -0.05
C LYS A 585 -16.55 -5.48 -0.22
N PRO A 586 -17.31 -6.52 -0.62
CA PRO A 586 -16.74 -7.81 -0.92
C PRO A 586 -15.65 -7.71 -1.99
N ILE A 587 -14.53 -8.43 -1.83
CA ILE A 587 -13.41 -8.47 -2.79
C ILE A 587 -13.93 -8.82 -4.19
N GLY A 588 -14.90 -9.73 -4.25
CA GLY A 588 -15.54 -10.12 -5.51
C GLY A 588 -16.28 -9.00 -6.25
N ASP A 589 -16.68 -7.93 -5.57
CA ASP A 589 -17.35 -6.74 -6.14
C ASP A 589 -16.37 -5.63 -6.52
N VAL A 590 -15.23 -5.57 -5.82
CA VAL A 590 -14.16 -4.61 -6.11
C VAL A 590 -13.31 -5.06 -7.29
N LEU A 591 -13.10 -6.38 -7.43
CA LEU A 591 -12.29 -6.96 -8.48
C LEU A 591 -13.15 -7.46 -9.65
N GLY A 592 -12.96 -6.82 -10.81
CA GLY A 592 -13.45 -7.32 -12.09
C GLY A 592 -12.81 -8.65 -12.49
N ASP A 593 -13.12 -9.15 -13.69
CA ASP A 593 -12.50 -10.36 -14.18
C ASP A 593 -10.98 -10.20 -14.30
N CYS A 594 -10.26 -11.17 -13.75
CA CYS A 594 -8.81 -11.15 -13.68
C CYS A 594 -8.22 -12.46 -14.21
N ALA A 595 -6.95 -12.43 -14.60
CA ALA A 595 -6.29 -13.59 -15.19
C ALA A 595 -6.14 -14.74 -14.17
N MET A 596 -5.92 -14.40 -12.90
CA MET A 596 -5.83 -15.30 -11.75
C MET A 596 -6.27 -14.59 -10.48
N PHE A 597 -6.47 -15.30 -9.37
CA PHE A 597 -6.56 -14.69 -8.06
C PHE A 597 -5.86 -15.56 -7.02
N CYS A 598 -4.87 -15.02 -6.32
CA CYS A 598 -4.18 -15.75 -5.25
C CYS A 598 -3.69 -14.77 -4.17
N TYR A 599 -4.00 -15.07 -2.91
CA TYR A 599 -3.63 -14.23 -1.75
C TYR A 599 -2.99 -14.99 -0.59
N GLN A 600 -2.46 -16.20 -0.86
CA GLN A 600 -2.05 -17.13 0.20
C GLN A 600 -0.75 -16.74 0.94
N CYS A 601 0.04 -15.79 0.44
CA CYS A 601 1.34 -15.40 1.03
C CYS A 601 1.40 -13.93 1.43
N GLY A 602 2.32 -13.60 2.35
CA GLY A 602 2.54 -12.26 2.92
C GLY A 602 3.12 -11.23 1.96
N GLN A 603 3.24 -11.55 0.67
CA GLN A 603 3.66 -10.63 -0.40
C GLN A 603 2.64 -10.53 -1.52
N THR A 604 1.40 -10.93 -1.26
CA THR A 604 0.35 -10.76 -2.25
C THR A 604 0.21 -9.29 -2.65
N ASN A 605 -0.06 -9.04 -3.93
CA ASN A 605 -0.09 -7.70 -4.48
C ASN A 605 -1.07 -6.80 -3.72
N GLN A 606 -0.61 -5.60 -3.36
CA GLN A 606 -1.38 -4.57 -2.63
C GLN A 606 -2.00 -5.03 -1.30
N GLY A 607 -1.55 -6.16 -0.72
CA GLY A 607 -2.20 -6.72 0.47
C GLY A 607 -3.62 -7.23 0.23
N ILE A 608 -4.03 -7.42 -1.03
CA ILE A 608 -5.38 -7.88 -1.42
C ILE A 608 -5.30 -9.24 -2.12
N GLY A 609 -4.53 -9.34 -3.21
CA GLY A 609 -4.58 -10.50 -4.11
C GLY A 609 -3.79 -10.29 -5.40
N CYS A 610 -3.05 -11.30 -5.83
CA CYS A 610 -2.39 -11.29 -7.14
C CYS A 610 -3.40 -11.58 -8.26
N THR A 611 -3.62 -10.62 -9.16
CA THR A 611 -4.69 -10.68 -10.19
C THR A 611 -4.21 -10.92 -11.63
N LYS A 612 -2.95 -10.62 -11.93
CA LYS A 612 -2.36 -10.74 -13.27
C LYS A 612 -1.26 -11.80 -13.34
N VAL A 613 -0.33 -11.73 -12.39
CA VAL A 613 0.76 -12.69 -12.14
C VAL A 613 1.05 -12.63 -10.65
N GLY A 614 1.45 -13.74 -10.05
CA GLY A 614 1.91 -13.76 -8.67
C GLY A 614 3.21 -12.95 -8.51
N VAL A 615 3.36 -12.22 -7.40
CA VAL A 615 4.64 -11.57 -7.04
C VAL A 615 5.79 -12.59 -6.96
N CYS A 616 5.47 -13.84 -6.62
CA CYS A 616 6.40 -14.98 -6.64
C CYS A 616 6.77 -15.48 -8.06
N GLY A 617 6.19 -14.93 -9.12
CA GLY A 617 6.34 -15.41 -10.50
C GLY A 617 5.32 -16.47 -10.93
N LYS A 618 4.32 -16.79 -10.08
CA LYS A 618 3.27 -17.76 -10.43
C LYS A 618 2.40 -17.24 -11.58
N THR A 619 2.34 -17.97 -12.69
CA THR A 619 1.56 -17.59 -13.86
C THR A 619 0.06 -17.87 -13.66
N PRO A 620 -0.83 -17.23 -14.43
CA PRO A 620 -2.27 -17.53 -14.39
C PRO A 620 -2.62 -18.99 -14.64
N THR A 621 -1.92 -19.63 -15.57
CA THR A 621 -2.07 -21.06 -15.88
C THR A 621 -1.78 -21.92 -14.66
N VAL A 622 -0.62 -21.73 -14.03
CA VAL A 622 -0.24 -22.49 -12.84
C VAL A 622 -1.19 -22.21 -11.68
N ALA A 623 -1.62 -20.96 -11.48
CA ALA A 623 -2.58 -20.61 -10.45
C ALA A 623 -3.92 -21.35 -10.64
N ALA A 624 -4.46 -21.34 -11.86
CA ALA A 624 -5.71 -22.04 -12.17
C ALA A 624 -5.59 -23.56 -11.99
N LEU A 625 -4.46 -24.16 -12.39
CA LEU A 625 -4.21 -25.59 -12.19
C LEU A 625 -4.06 -25.96 -10.70
N GLN A 626 -3.45 -25.09 -9.89
CA GLN A 626 -3.38 -25.28 -8.44
C GLN A 626 -4.78 -25.20 -7.80
N ASP A 627 -5.61 -24.24 -8.21
CA ASP A 627 -6.99 -24.12 -7.75
C ASP A 627 -7.80 -25.37 -8.13
N LEU A 628 -7.64 -25.86 -9.37
CA LEU A 628 -8.29 -27.07 -9.85
C LEU A 628 -7.85 -28.31 -9.06
N LEU A 629 -6.54 -28.47 -8.84
CA LEU A 629 -6.00 -29.58 -8.06
C LEU A 629 -6.56 -29.58 -6.63
N ILE A 630 -6.59 -28.42 -5.96
CA ILE A 630 -7.14 -28.31 -4.61
C ILE A 630 -8.65 -28.60 -4.56
N ASP A 631 -9.42 -28.21 -5.58
CA ASP A 631 -10.82 -28.61 -5.67
C ASP A 631 -10.97 -30.14 -5.77
N HIS A 632 -10.18 -30.77 -6.64
CA HIS A 632 -10.19 -32.23 -6.82
C HIS A 632 -9.69 -32.99 -5.59
N MET A 633 -8.75 -32.41 -4.84
CA MET A 633 -8.33 -32.93 -3.53
C MET A 633 -9.48 -32.94 -2.52
N LYS A 634 -10.40 -31.96 -2.55
CA LYS A 634 -11.59 -31.97 -1.71
C LYS A 634 -12.52 -33.13 -2.09
N GLN A 635 -12.69 -33.38 -3.38
CA GLN A 635 -13.57 -34.45 -3.88
C GLN A 635 -13.00 -35.83 -3.52
N LEU A 636 -11.70 -36.04 -3.75
CA LEU A 636 -10.98 -37.24 -3.35
C LEU A 636 -11.09 -37.47 -1.84
N SER A 637 -10.89 -36.41 -1.06
CA SER A 637 -10.95 -36.45 0.40
C SER A 637 -12.34 -36.73 0.94
N TRP A 638 -13.39 -36.25 0.27
CA TRP A 638 -14.76 -36.58 0.62
C TRP A 638 -15.01 -38.09 0.53
N LEU A 639 -14.59 -38.73 -0.57
CA LEU A 639 -14.71 -40.19 -0.75
C LEU A 639 -13.91 -40.95 0.31
N ALA A 640 -12.63 -40.58 0.50
CA ALA A 640 -11.76 -41.21 1.49
C ALA A 640 -12.32 -41.09 2.92
N HIS A 641 -12.84 -39.92 3.27
CA HIS A 641 -13.46 -39.69 4.58
C HIS A 641 -14.75 -40.49 4.77
N HIS A 642 -15.65 -40.51 3.77
CA HIS A 642 -16.92 -41.24 3.88
C HIS A 642 -16.73 -42.76 3.89
N ILE A 643 -15.75 -43.30 3.17
CA ILE A 643 -15.36 -44.71 3.29
C ILE A 643 -14.94 -45.00 4.73
N ARG A 644 -14.09 -44.16 5.33
CA ARG A 644 -13.62 -44.34 6.72
C ARG A 644 -14.73 -44.22 7.78
N LEU A 645 -15.75 -43.39 7.53
CA LEU A 645 -16.93 -43.30 8.40
C LEU A 645 -17.76 -44.60 8.38
N LEU A 646 -17.84 -45.27 7.23
CA LEU A 646 -18.54 -46.54 7.09
C LEU A 646 -17.71 -47.72 7.61
N GLU A 647 -16.42 -47.73 7.27
CA GLU A 647 -15.47 -48.75 7.66
C GLU A 647 -14.07 -48.14 7.82
N PRO A 648 -13.56 -48.04 9.05
CA PRO A 648 -12.18 -47.61 9.29
C PRO A 648 -11.20 -48.61 8.66
N THR A 649 -10.61 -48.24 7.51
CA THR A 649 -9.66 -49.07 6.76
C THR A 649 -8.53 -48.22 6.18
N ASP A 650 -7.31 -48.75 6.25
CA ASP A 650 -6.11 -48.20 5.61
C ASP A 650 -5.51 -49.28 4.69
N ASN A 651 -6.32 -49.80 3.78
CA ASN A 651 -5.83 -50.70 2.73
C ASN A 651 -4.82 -49.99 1.81
N GLN A 652 -4.15 -50.74 0.94
CA GLN A 652 -3.09 -50.17 0.08
C GLN A 652 -3.57 -48.96 -0.75
N LEU A 653 -4.77 -49.02 -1.32
CA LEU A 653 -5.34 -47.91 -2.07
C LEU A 653 -5.52 -46.66 -1.20
N MET A 654 -6.02 -46.80 0.03
CA MET A 654 -6.17 -45.69 0.98
C MET A 654 -4.82 -45.11 1.38
N MET A 655 -3.79 -45.94 1.55
CA MET A 655 -2.43 -45.48 1.85
C MET A 655 -1.80 -44.73 0.67
N ASP A 656 -2.01 -45.20 -0.56
CA ASP A 656 -1.54 -44.52 -1.76
C ASP A 656 -2.23 -43.15 -1.90
N VAL A 657 -3.54 -43.10 -1.65
CA VAL A 657 -4.32 -41.84 -1.59
C VAL A 657 -3.80 -40.90 -0.50
N ASN A 658 -3.51 -41.39 0.70
CA ASN A 658 -3.00 -40.58 1.80
C ASN A 658 -1.68 -39.89 1.41
N ARG A 659 -0.72 -40.67 0.88
CA ARG A 659 0.61 -40.18 0.49
C ARG A 659 0.52 -39.23 -0.70
N PHE A 660 -0.28 -39.57 -1.71
CA PHE A 660 -0.55 -38.69 -2.83
C PHE A 660 -1.15 -37.35 -2.36
N SER A 661 -2.08 -37.39 -1.41
CA SER A 661 -2.71 -36.19 -0.88
C SER A 661 -1.73 -35.23 -0.20
N LEU A 662 -0.70 -35.75 0.48
CA LEU A 662 0.38 -34.93 1.01
C LEU A 662 1.13 -34.21 -0.11
N LEU A 663 1.65 -34.97 -1.07
CA LEU A 663 2.46 -34.45 -2.17
C LEU A 663 1.70 -33.43 -3.03
N ALA A 664 0.48 -33.78 -3.44
CA ALA A 664 -0.38 -32.91 -4.25
C ALA A 664 -0.70 -31.62 -3.52
N THR A 665 -1.06 -31.68 -2.23
CA THR A 665 -1.37 -30.48 -1.45
C THR A 665 -0.13 -29.61 -1.24
N PHE A 666 1.00 -30.21 -0.88
CA PHE A 666 2.28 -29.51 -0.68
C PHE A 666 2.77 -28.84 -1.96
N SER A 667 2.57 -29.45 -3.14
CA SER A 667 2.96 -28.87 -4.43
C SER A 667 2.34 -27.48 -4.73
N THR A 668 1.21 -27.16 -4.10
CA THR A 668 0.50 -25.89 -4.27
C THR A 668 0.88 -24.79 -3.25
N LEU A 669 1.85 -25.09 -2.38
CA LEU A 669 2.42 -24.16 -1.42
C LEU A 669 3.29 -23.11 -2.14
N THR A 670 3.43 -21.93 -1.54
CA THR A 670 4.15 -20.80 -2.14
C THR A 670 5.62 -21.15 -2.40
N ASN A 671 6.09 -20.88 -3.62
CA ASN A 671 7.45 -21.16 -4.08
C ASN A 671 7.83 -22.65 -4.07
N VAL A 672 6.87 -23.57 -4.21
CA VAL A 672 7.13 -25.02 -4.38
C VAL A 672 7.18 -25.39 -5.86
N ASN A 673 6.05 -25.36 -6.57
CA ASN A 673 5.97 -25.88 -7.93
C ASN A 673 5.32 -24.88 -8.91
N PHE A 674 6.03 -24.62 -10.01
CA PHE A 674 5.65 -23.72 -11.10
C PHE A 674 5.57 -24.44 -12.45
N ASP A 675 5.69 -25.77 -12.46
CA ASP A 675 5.62 -26.58 -13.67
C ASP A 675 4.16 -27.00 -13.95
N ALA A 676 3.55 -26.39 -14.98
CA ALA A 676 2.19 -26.70 -15.39
C ALA A 676 2.02 -28.18 -15.77
N SER A 677 3.02 -28.81 -16.38
CA SER A 677 2.93 -30.22 -16.82
C SER A 677 2.79 -31.17 -15.63
N ARG A 678 3.47 -30.86 -14.51
CA ARG A 678 3.35 -31.63 -13.27
C ARG A 678 1.97 -31.50 -12.64
N PHE A 679 1.37 -30.31 -12.67
CA PHE A 679 -0.01 -30.15 -12.18
C PHE A 679 -1.02 -30.89 -13.05
N VAL A 680 -0.84 -30.90 -14.38
CA VAL A 680 -1.69 -31.70 -15.28
C VAL A 680 -1.59 -33.20 -14.94
N ALA A 681 -0.37 -33.70 -14.71
CA ALA A 681 -0.17 -35.09 -14.31
C ALA A 681 -0.84 -35.42 -12.95
N MET A 682 -0.68 -34.55 -11.95
CA MET A 682 -1.33 -34.72 -10.65
C MET A 682 -2.86 -34.67 -10.74
N ILE A 683 -3.43 -33.79 -11.58
CA ILE A 683 -4.88 -33.74 -11.80
C ILE A 683 -5.38 -35.05 -12.41
N SER A 684 -4.66 -35.60 -13.38
CA SER A 684 -4.99 -36.92 -13.96
C SER A 684 -4.95 -38.02 -12.89
N GLU A 685 -3.92 -38.03 -12.05
CA GLU A 685 -3.74 -39.03 -11.00
C GLU A 685 -4.84 -38.93 -9.91
N VAL A 686 -5.29 -37.71 -9.56
CA VAL A 686 -6.46 -37.53 -8.67
C VAL A 686 -7.72 -38.16 -9.26
N GLU A 687 -7.95 -38.02 -10.58
CA GLU A 687 -9.14 -38.59 -11.22
C GLU A 687 -9.13 -40.11 -11.18
N ASP A 688 -7.97 -40.73 -11.43
CA ASP A 688 -7.80 -42.18 -11.33
C ASP A 688 -8.10 -42.66 -9.90
N PHE A 689 -7.57 -41.97 -8.88
CA PHE A 689 -7.85 -42.28 -7.49
C PHE A 689 -9.32 -42.05 -7.12
N LYS A 690 -9.95 -40.97 -7.59
CA LYS A 690 -11.38 -40.73 -7.37
C LYS A 690 -12.25 -41.83 -7.97
N ALA A 691 -11.94 -42.30 -9.18
CA ALA A 691 -12.66 -43.38 -9.82
C ALA A 691 -12.55 -44.69 -9.02
N ALA A 692 -11.34 -45.02 -8.55
CA ALA A 692 -11.09 -46.18 -7.70
C ALA A 692 -11.83 -46.08 -6.35
N LEU A 693 -11.75 -44.92 -5.67
CA LEU A 693 -12.45 -44.70 -4.40
C LEU A 693 -13.96 -44.66 -4.55
N ASN A 694 -14.51 -44.13 -5.64
CA ASN A 694 -15.96 -44.14 -5.87
C ASN A 694 -16.49 -45.57 -6.03
N THR A 695 -15.71 -46.44 -6.69
CA THR A 695 -16.02 -47.87 -6.78
C THR A 695 -15.98 -48.51 -5.39
N LEU A 696 -14.90 -48.30 -4.64
CA LEU A 696 -14.75 -48.82 -3.28
C LEU A 696 -15.86 -48.31 -2.33
N TYR A 697 -16.26 -47.04 -2.45
CA TYR A 697 -17.34 -46.45 -1.66
C TYR A 697 -18.69 -47.13 -1.94
N LYS A 698 -19.03 -47.33 -3.22
CA LYS A 698 -20.26 -48.03 -3.63
C LYS A 698 -20.27 -49.49 -3.18
N GLU A 699 -19.15 -50.19 -3.33
CA GLU A 699 -19.00 -51.58 -2.87
C GLU A 699 -19.12 -51.69 -1.35
N THR A 700 -18.51 -50.76 -0.61
CA THR A 700 -18.60 -50.69 0.86
C THR A 700 -20.02 -50.42 1.32
N CYS A 701 -20.70 -49.45 0.70
CA CYS A 701 -22.13 -49.18 0.94
C CYS A 701 -22.99 -50.41 0.67
N GLN A 702 -22.80 -51.07 -0.48
CA GLN A 702 -23.55 -52.27 -0.85
C GLN A 702 -23.31 -53.41 0.15
N ARG A 703 -22.06 -53.66 0.54
CA ARG A 703 -21.69 -54.70 1.49
C ARG A 703 -22.27 -54.45 2.89
N LEU A 704 -22.34 -53.19 3.33
CA LEU A 704 -22.87 -52.80 4.64
C LEU A 704 -24.38 -52.55 4.63
N GLY A 705 -25.05 -52.65 3.47
CA GLY A 705 -26.48 -52.36 3.35
C GLY A 705 -26.85 -50.88 3.55
N VAL A 706 -25.89 -49.97 3.39
CA VAL A 706 -26.07 -48.51 3.49
C VAL A 706 -26.30 -47.94 2.10
N LYS A 707 -27.25 -47.01 1.96
CA LYS A 707 -27.47 -46.33 0.67
C LYS A 707 -26.36 -45.28 0.46
N PRO A 708 -25.64 -45.29 -0.68
CA PRO A 708 -24.64 -44.26 -0.98
C PRO A 708 -25.28 -42.86 -0.99
N GLU A 709 -24.64 -41.92 -0.31
CA GLU A 709 -24.98 -40.50 -0.39
C GLU A 709 -24.69 -39.94 -1.80
N PRO A 710 -25.50 -38.99 -2.30
CA PRO A 710 -25.19 -38.27 -3.53
C PRO A 710 -23.85 -37.53 -3.43
N LEU A 711 -23.05 -37.59 -4.49
CA LEU A 711 -21.81 -36.82 -4.55
C LEU A 711 -22.13 -35.31 -4.54
N PRO A 712 -21.44 -34.49 -3.73
CA PRO A 712 -21.75 -33.07 -3.59
C PRO A 712 -21.28 -32.20 -4.77
N TRP A 713 -20.56 -32.77 -5.73
CA TRP A 713 -20.12 -32.12 -6.98
C TRP A 713 -20.83 -32.71 -8.19
N GLY A 714 -20.94 -31.94 -9.28
CA GLY A 714 -21.50 -32.42 -10.56
C GLY A 714 -20.52 -33.29 -11.34
N GLU A 715 -21.03 -34.21 -12.18
CA GLU A 715 -20.24 -34.96 -13.16
C GLU A 715 -19.84 -34.02 -14.32
N LEU A 716 -18.78 -33.22 -14.14
CA LEU A 716 -18.10 -32.58 -15.25
C LEU A 716 -16.93 -33.49 -15.65
N PRO A 717 -16.94 -34.09 -16.84
CA PRO A 717 -15.77 -34.84 -17.30
C PRO A 717 -14.58 -33.87 -17.42
N LEU A 718 -13.45 -34.20 -16.77
CA LEU A 718 -12.15 -33.60 -17.07
C LEU A 718 -11.63 -34.20 -18.37
N THR A 719 -12.31 -33.88 -19.48
CA THR A 719 -11.84 -34.19 -20.82
C THR A 719 -11.49 -32.89 -21.48
N GLY A 720 -10.23 -32.71 -21.83
CA GLY A 720 -9.78 -31.47 -22.46
C GLY A 720 -8.27 -31.29 -22.45
N ASP A 721 -7.80 -30.35 -23.25
CA ASP A 721 -6.40 -29.96 -23.28
C ASP A 721 -6.04 -29.02 -22.09
N LEU A 722 -4.84 -28.46 -22.10
CA LEU A 722 -4.39 -27.54 -21.04
C LEU A 722 -5.32 -26.33 -20.86
N GLU A 723 -5.92 -25.81 -21.94
CA GLU A 723 -6.80 -24.65 -21.88
C GLU A 723 -8.11 -24.98 -21.17
N ASP A 724 -8.65 -26.18 -21.41
CA ASP A 724 -9.85 -26.68 -20.73
C ASP A 724 -9.63 -26.82 -19.22
N LEU A 725 -8.49 -27.40 -18.80
CA LEU A 725 -8.13 -27.52 -17.38
C LEU A 725 -7.98 -26.15 -16.72
N VAL A 726 -7.34 -25.18 -17.40
CA VAL A 726 -7.23 -23.80 -16.90
C VAL A 726 -8.61 -23.14 -16.77
N SER A 727 -9.50 -23.36 -17.73
CA SER A 727 -10.87 -22.85 -17.71
C SER A 727 -11.66 -23.41 -16.52
N HIS A 728 -11.55 -24.71 -16.24
CA HIS A 728 -12.14 -25.32 -15.06
C HIS A 728 -11.57 -24.77 -13.75
N GLY A 729 -10.24 -24.62 -13.67
CA GLY A 729 -9.57 -24.05 -12.50
C GLY A 729 -10.10 -22.66 -12.13
N LYS A 730 -10.33 -21.79 -13.12
CA LYS A 730 -10.90 -20.45 -12.89
C LYS A 730 -12.31 -20.47 -12.30
N LYS A 731 -13.11 -21.50 -12.57
CA LYS A 731 -14.48 -21.63 -12.05
C LYS A 731 -14.52 -22.04 -10.58
N VAL A 732 -13.52 -22.78 -10.11
CA VAL A 732 -13.43 -23.29 -8.73
C VAL A 732 -12.47 -22.51 -7.83
N GLY A 733 -11.70 -21.57 -8.41
CA GLY A 733 -10.74 -20.73 -7.70
C GLY A 733 -11.36 -19.79 -6.67
N VAL A 734 -10.51 -19.20 -5.83
CA VAL A 734 -10.90 -18.41 -4.65
C VAL A 734 -11.79 -17.22 -5.01
N LEU A 735 -11.51 -16.50 -6.11
CA LEU A 735 -12.34 -15.36 -6.52
C LEU A 735 -13.77 -15.77 -6.87
N SER A 736 -13.94 -16.93 -7.53
CA SER A 736 -15.27 -17.48 -7.82
C SER A 736 -16.05 -17.75 -6.52
N ARG A 737 -15.37 -18.31 -5.52
CA ARG A 737 -15.94 -18.54 -4.19
C ARG A 737 -16.29 -17.25 -3.46
N LEU A 738 -15.42 -16.24 -3.49
CA LEU A 738 -15.68 -14.91 -2.92
C LEU A 738 -16.93 -14.27 -3.54
N ARG A 739 -17.06 -14.34 -4.88
CA ARG A 739 -18.23 -13.83 -5.62
C ARG A 739 -19.51 -14.59 -5.28
N SER A 740 -19.43 -15.91 -5.19
CA SER A 740 -20.59 -16.78 -4.90
C SER A 740 -21.08 -16.61 -3.46
N ALA A 741 -20.16 -16.63 -2.49
CA ALA A 741 -20.50 -16.59 -1.07
C ALA A 741 -20.93 -15.20 -0.59
N ARG A 742 -20.47 -14.12 -1.24
CA ARG A 742 -20.68 -12.73 -0.81
C ARG A 742 -20.31 -12.48 0.67
N ASN A 743 -19.36 -13.25 1.17
CA ASN A 743 -18.91 -13.23 2.55
C ASN A 743 -17.40 -13.50 2.61
N ASP A 744 -16.62 -12.44 2.40
CA ASP A 744 -15.16 -12.51 2.40
C ASP A 744 -14.60 -13.01 3.73
N ALA A 745 -15.28 -12.71 4.85
CA ALA A 745 -14.86 -13.15 6.18
C ALA A 745 -14.87 -14.68 6.29
N LEU A 746 -15.98 -15.29 5.86
CA LEU A 746 -16.15 -16.74 5.86
C LEU A 746 -15.20 -17.42 4.88
N VAL A 747 -15.10 -16.91 3.64
CA VAL A 747 -14.21 -17.49 2.62
C VAL A 747 -12.75 -17.34 3.05
N GLY A 748 -12.36 -16.22 3.66
CA GLY A 748 -11.03 -16.00 4.22
C GLY A 748 -10.65 -17.05 5.27
N LEU A 749 -11.55 -17.40 6.19
CA LEU A 749 -11.32 -18.47 7.18
C LEU A 749 -11.31 -19.88 6.55
N GLN A 750 -12.17 -20.13 5.56
CA GLN A 750 -12.14 -21.39 4.80
C GLN A 750 -10.81 -21.55 4.04
N GLU A 751 -10.28 -20.47 3.47
CA GLU A 751 -8.97 -20.45 2.82
C GLU A 751 -7.83 -20.57 3.84
N MET A 752 -7.95 -19.96 5.02
CA MET A 752 -7.00 -20.18 6.12
C MET A 752 -6.90 -21.67 6.49
N LEU A 753 -8.01 -22.42 6.44
CA LEU A 753 -8.01 -23.87 6.68
C LEU A 753 -7.25 -24.60 5.55
N VAL A 754 -7.52 -24.27 4.29
CA VAL A 754 -6.78 -24.83 3.15
C VAL A 754 -5.29 -24.54 3.28
N TYR A 755 -4.91 -23.33 3.68
CA TYR A 755 -3.51 -22.94 3.88
C TYR A 755 -2.88 -23.66 5.07
N GLY A 756 -3.62 -23.84 6.17
CA GLY A 756 -3.22 -24.71 7.27
C GLY A 756 -2.94 -26.14 6.81
N LEU A 757 -3.82 -26.72 5.98
CA LEU A 757 -3.66 -28.07 5.42
C LEU A 757 -2.43 -28.18 4.50
N LYS A 758 -2.09 -27.12 3.74
CA LYS A 758 -0.85 -27.08 2.95
C LYS A 758 0.40 -27.12 3.83
N GLY A 759 0.42 -26.35 4.92
CA GLY A 759 1.51 -26.40 5.90
C GLY A 759 1.62 -27.76 6.60
N LEU A 760 0.49 -28.31 7.03
CA LEU A 760 0.39 -29.63 7.65
C LEU A 760 0.91 -30.74 6.72
N ALA A 761 0.49 -30.71 5.45
CA ALA A 761 0.93 -31.66 4.44
C ALA A 761 2.45 -31.61 4.24
N ALA A 762 3.04 -30.40 4.18
CA ALA A 762 4.49 -30.23 4.03
C ALA A 762 5.28 -30.86 5.19
N TYR A 763 4.89 -30.61 6.45
CA TYR A 763 5.58 -31.22 7.59
C TYR A 763 5.41 -32.74 7.66
N THR A 764 4.25 -33.24 7.28
CA THR A 764 3.97 -34.68 7.26
C THR A 764 4.75 -35.38 6.15
N ASP A 765 4.89 -34.74 4.97
CA ASP A 765 5.68 -35.25 3.85
C ASP A 765 7.15 -35.45 4.23
N HIS A 766 7.71 -34.56 5.04
CA HIS A 766 9.08 -34.74 5.57
C HIS A 766 9.23 -35.96 6.47
N SER A 767 8.25 -36.22 7.35
CA SER A 767 8.25 -37.44 8.17
C SER A 767 8.16 -38.70 7.30
N LEU A 768 7.36 -38.64 6.22
CA LEU A 768 7.21 -39.74 5.26
C LEU A 768 8.52 -40.10 4.55
N GLN A 769 9.44 -39.15 4.33
CA GLN A 769 10.76 -39.46 3.76
C GLN A 769 11.58 -40.42 4.64
N TYR A 770 11.30 -40.45 5.94
CA TYR A 770 11.89 -41.42 6.88
C TYR A 770 11.06 -42.71 7.02
N GLY A 771 9.95 -42.84 6.30
CA GLY A 771 8.97 -43.92 6.45
C GLY A 771 8.13 -43.81 7.73
N LEU A 772 8.06 -42.61 8.34
CA LEU A 772 7.28 -42.36 9.55
C LEU A 772 5.93 -41.75 9.19
N GLU A 773 4.86 -42.46 9.53
CA GLU A 773 3.49 -42.12 9.15
C GLU A 773 2.56 -42.14 10.37
N ASN A 774 1.48 -41.35 10.34
CA ASN A 774 0.47 -41.33 11.40
C ASN A 774 -0.93 -41.15 10.79
N SER A 775 -1.79 -42.16 10.96
CA SER A 775 -3.13 -42.18 10.37
C SER A 775 -4.06 -41.09 10.91
N VAL A 776 -3.83 -40.59 12.13
CA VAL A 776 -4.60 -39.45 12.69
C VAL A 776 -4.46 -38.22 11.79
N ILE A 777 -3.25 -37.97 11.28
CA ILE A 777 -2.97 -36.83 10.41
C ILE A 777 -3.67 -36.99 9.06
N TYR A 778 -3.53 -38.17 8.45
CA TYR A 778 -4.19 -38.48 7.18
C TYR A 778 -5.71 -38.36 7.26
N ASN A 779 -6.30 -38.97 8.30
CA ASN A 779 -7.74 -38.94 8.53
C ASN A 779 -8.24 -37.51 8.67
N PHE A 780 -7.52 -36.66 9.40
CA PHE A 780 -7.87 -35.26 9.56
C PHE A 780 -7.74 -34.46 8.26
N ILE A 781 -6.68 -34.65 7.47
CA ILE A 781 -6.53 -33.94 6.18
C ILE A 781 -7.75 -34.22 5.30
N HIS A 782 -8.16 -35.48 5.20
CA HIS A 782 -9.33 -35.85 4.41
C HIS A 782 -10.64 -35.35 5.03
N GLU A 783 -10.80 -35.42 6.35
CA GLU A 783 -11.94 -34.85 7.06
C GLU A 783 -12.07 -33.33 6.81
N ALA A 784 -10.98 -32.58 6.95
CA ALA A 784 -10.99 -31.13 6.82
C ALA A 784 -11.25 -30.67 5.37
N PHE A 785 -10.71 -31.39 4.38
CA PHE A 785 -11.04 -31.15 2.98
C PHE A 785 -12.49 -31.53 2.65
N SER A 786 -12.99 -32.66 3.18
CA SER A 786 -14.39 -33.07 3.07
C SER A 786 -15.35 -32.05 3.72
N PHE A 787 -14.97 -31.51 4.88
CA PHE A 787 -15.72 -30.50 5.62
C PHE A 787 -16.01 -29.27 4.77
N LEU A 788 -15.10 -28.85 3.88
CA LEU A 788 -15.30 -27.69 3.01
C LEU A 788 -16.45 -27.87 1.99
N TYR A 789 -16.95 -29.08 1.76
CA TYR A 789 -18.19 -29.34 1.00
C TYR A 789 -19.44 -29.52 1.87
N SER A 790 -19.26 -29.63 3.19
CA SER A 790 -20.39 -29.79 4.12
C SER A 790 -21.18 -28.50 4.28
N LYS A 791 -22.43 -28.61 4.71
CA LYS A 791 -23.24 -27.44 5.10
C LYS A 791 -22.61 -26.69 6.28
N ASP A 792 -21.89 -27.38 7.15
CA ASP A 792 -21.25 -26.78 8.33
C ASP A 792 -20.14 -25.82 7.96
N ALA A 793 -19.50 -25.96 6.80
CA ALA A 793 -18.53 -24.98 6.30
C ALA A 793 -19.13 -23.60 6.02
N SER A 794 -20.47 -23.47 5.94
CA SER A 794 -21.14 -22.16 5.86
C SER A 794 -21.25 -21.44 7.20
N ASN A 795 -20.92 -22.11 8.32
CA ASN A 795 -20.99 -21.56 9.67
C ASN A 795 -19.60 -21.14 10.17
N LEU A 796 -19.47 -19.87 10.54
CA LEU A 796 -18.21 -19.26 10.99
C LEU A 796 -17.60 -19.99 12.21
N GLU A 797 -18.41 -20.34 13.21
CA GLU A 797 -17.93 -20.99 14.43
C GLU A 797 -17.42 -22.40 14.15
N LYS A 798 -18.11 -23.14 13.28
CA LYS A 798 -17.67 -24.47 12.83
C LYS A 798 -16.37 -24.43 12.03
N VAL A 799 -16.17 -23.40 11.21
CA VAL A 799 -14.89 -23.18 10.53
C VAL A 799 -13.79 -22.87 11.55
N LEU A 800 -14.05 -22.05 12.57
CA LEU A 800 -13.09 -21.77 13.64
C LEU A 800 -12.75 -23.03 14.47
N GLU A 801 -13.73 -23.86 14.81
CA GLU A 801 -13.52 -25.16 15.47
C GLU A 801 -12.59 -26.05 14.62
N MET A 802 -12.83 -26.12 13.31
CA MET A 802 -12.00 -26.91 12.39
C MET A 802 -10.57 -26.35 12.27
N LEU A 803 -10.40 -25.02 12.30
CA LEU A 803 -9.08 -24.38 12.33
C LEU A 803 -8.29 -24.71 13.60
N MET A 804 -8.95 -24.73 14.76
CA MET A 804 -8.29 -25.14 16.02
C MET A 804 -7.91 -26.61 16.00
N ARG A 805 -8.77 -27.48 15.46
CA ARG A 805 -8.43 -28.90 15.24
C ARG A 805 -7.24 -29.05 14.28
N CYS A 806 -7.17 -28.24 13.21
CA CYS A 806 -6.02 -28.22 12.31
C CYS A 806 -4.72 -27.88 13.06
N GLY A 807 -4.75 -26.88 13.93
CA GLY A 807 -3.62 -26.55 14.80
C GLY A 807 -3.19 -27.68 15.74
N GLN A 808 -4.16 -28.39 16.33
CA GLN A 808 -3.90 -29.55 17.21
C GLN A 808 -3.28 -30.73 16.45
N VAL A 809 -3.82 -31.07 15.28
CA VAL A 809 -3.27 -32.15 14.45
C VAL A 809 -1.90 -31.77 13.90
N ASN A 810 -1.68 -30.49 13.58
CA ASN A 810 -0.35 -30.02 13.20
C ASN A 810 0.67 -30.14 14.32
N PHE A 811 0.27 -30.00 15.59
CA PHE A 811 1.18 -30.28 16.71
C PHE A 811 1.66 -31.74 16.71
N ILE A 812 0.78 -32.70 16.37
CA ILE A 812 1.14 -34.13 16.20
C ILE A 812 2.10 -34.30 15.01
N ALA A 813 1.84 -33.61 13.89
CA ALA A 813 2.73 -33.67 12.71
C ALA A 813 4.12 -33.10 13.01
N LEU A 814 4.18 -31.99 13.77
CA LEU A 814 5.43 -31.39 14.21
C LEU A 814 6.19 -32.30 15.17
N GLU A 815 5.52 -32.97 16.12
CA GLU A 815 6.14 -33.98 16.98
C GLU A 815 6.70 -35.16 16.16
N LEU A 816 5.93 -35.66 15.20
CA LEU A 816 6.36 -36.74 14.31
C LEU A 816 7.62 -36.35 13.53
N LEU A 817 7.64 -35.13 12.98
CA LEU A 817 8.78 -34.59 12.24
C LEU A 817 10.00 -34.33 13.14
N HIS A 818 9.78 -33.83 14.36
CA HIS A 818 10.83 -33.65 15.36
C HIS A 818 11.51 -35.00 15.67
N ASN A 819 10.72 -36.03 15.91
CA ASN A 819 11.21 -37.40 16.13
C ASN A 819 11.95 -37.95 14.91
N ALA A 820 11.44 -37.69 13.70
CA ALA A 820 12.08 -38.08 12.44
C ALA A 820 13.47 -37.43 12.29
N ASN A 821 13.57 -36.12 12.48
CA ASN A 821 14.83 -35.38 12.39
C ASN A 821 15.83 -35.81 13.49
N ASN A 822 15.34 -36.11 14.70
CA ASN A 822 16.16 -36.58 15.81
C ASN A 822 16.74 -37.99 15.60
N THR A 823 16.39 -38.70 14.52
CA THR A 823 17.13 -39.91 14.12
C THR A 823 18.59 -39.59 13.76
N HIS A 824 18.92 -38.33 13.42
CA HIS A 824 20.29 -37.83 13.29
C HIS A 824 20.94 -37.43 14.64
N GLY A 825 20.29 -37.73 15.76
CA GLY A 825 20.65 -37.27 17.10
C GLY A 825 20.04 -35.91 17.44
N ALA A 826 19.73 -35.68 18.72
CA ALA A 826 19.18 -34.40 19.17
C ALA A 826 20.12 -33.24 18.83
N GLN A 827 19.53 -32.09 18.49
CA GLN A 827 20.30 -30.88 18.18
C GLN A 827 21.24 -30.52 19.34
N SER A 828 22.48 -30.17 19.04
CA SER A 828 23.50 -29.76 20.01
C SER A 828 24.24 -28.50 19.54
N PRO A 829 24.66 -27.58 20.44
CA PRO A 829 25.28 -26.32 20.05
C PRO A 829 26.47 -26.49 19.09
N SER A 830 26.49 -25.66 18.05
CA SER A 830 27.52 -25.66 17.01
C SER A 830 27.73 -24.26 16.46
N VAL A 831 28.93 -24.00 15.96
CA VAL A 831 29.26 -22.81 15.17
C VAL A 831 29.52 -23.25 13.73
N VAL A 832 28.74 -22.71 12.80
CA VAL A 832 28.86 -22.99 11.37
C VAL A 832 29.65 -21.85 10.72
N GLN A 833 30.71 -22.19 10.00
CA GLN A 833 31.52 -21.21 9.29
C GLN A 833 30.92 -20.93 7.90
N CYS A 834 30.81 -19.65 7.52
CA CYS A 834 30.32 -19.21 6.22
C CYS A 834 31.49 -18.77 5.34
N LYS A 835 32.26 -19.75 4.85
CA LYS A 835 33.40 -19.50 3.97
C LYS A 835 33.54 -20.58 2.88
N PRO A 836 34.14 -20.24 1.73
CA PRO A 836 34.48 -21.22 0.69
C PRO A 836 35.37 -22.36 1.22
N VAL A 837 35.16 -23.55 0.68
CA VAL A 837 36.01 -24.73 0.91
C VAL A 837 36.48 -25.24 -0.46
N PRO A 838 37.81 -25.28 -0.74
CA PRO A 838 38.33 -25.67 -2.05
C PRO A 838 37.83 -27.05 -2.49
N GLY A 839 37.50 -27.18 -3.77
CA GLY A 839 37.02 -28.41 -4.38
C GLY A 839 35.63 -28.31 -5.01
N LYS A 840 35.18 -29.41 -5.60
CA LYS A 840 33.84 -29.52 -6.20
C LYS A 840 32.76 -29.33 -5.15
N ALA A 841 31.64 -28.72 -5.52
CA ALA A 841 30.64 -28.31 -4.55
C ALA A 841 29.20 -28.58 -5.01
N ILE A 842 28.32 -28.90 -4.05
CA ILE A 842 26.86 -28.97 -4.22
C ILE A 842 26.22 -28.05 -3.18
N LEU A 843 25.22 -27.27 -3.58
CA LEU A 843 24.38 -26.49 -2.68
C LEU A 843 23.03 -27.16 -2.53
N VAL A 844 22.61 -27.43 -1.30
CA VAL A 844 21.27 -27.96 -0.99
C VAL A 844 20.47 -26.88 -0.28
N SER A 845 19.27 -26.62 -0.77
CA SER A 845 18.33 -25.65 -0.21
C SER A 845 16.96 -26.28 -0.03
N GLY A 846 16.19 -25.78 0.94
CA GLY A 846 14.91 -26.33 1.33
C GLY A 846 14.89 -26.71 2.81
N HIS A 847 14.23 -27.82 3.16
CA HIS A 847 14.02 -28.24 4.55
C HIS A 847 14.39 -29.72 4.78
N ASP A 848 14.44 -30.53 3.72
CA ASP A 848 14.47 -31.98 3.86
C ASP A 848 15.83 -32.53 4.32
N LEU A 849 15.93 -32.88 5.60
CA LEU A 849 17.15 -33.43 6.20
C LEU A 849 17.44 -34.87 5.74
N LYS A 850 16.43 -35.63 5.32
CA LYS A 850 16.62 -36.99 4.82
C LYS A 850 17.26 -36.97 3.43
N MET A 851 16.77 -36.12 2.54
CA MET A 851 17.37 -35.93 1.21
C MET A 851 18.80 -35.40 1.32
N LEU A 852 19.07 -34.48 2.25
CA LEU A 852 20.43 -34.03 2.53
C LEU A 852 21.32 -35.19 2.99
N ARG A 853 20.83 -36.03 3.91
CA ARG A 853 21.57 -37.20 4.38
C ARG A 853 21.90 -38.18 3.24
N ASP A 854 20.91 -38.51 2.42
CA ASP A 854 21.07 -39.44 1.31
C ASP A 854 22.10 -38.93 0.28
N LEU A 855 22.10 -37.63 0.01
CA LEU A 855 23.11 -37.01 -0.86
C LEU A 855 24.51 -37.06 -0.23
N LEU A 856 24.63 -36.81 1.08
CA LEU A 856 25.92 -36.92 1.78
C LEU A 856 26.47 -38.35 1.71
N ASP A 857 25.62 -39.36 1.93
CA ASP A 857 26.00 -40.78 1.83
C ASP A 857 26.41 -41.16 0.41
N GLN A 858 25.72 -40.64 -0.61
CA GLN A 858 26.11 -40.86 -2.01
C GLN A 858 27.41 -40.16 -2.38
N CYS A 859 27.68 -38.97 -1.86
CA CYS A 859 28.97 -38.31 -2.03
C CYS A 859 30.11 -39.10 -1.36
N GLU A 860 29.87 -39.68 -0.18
CA GLU A 860 30.83 -40.55 0.50
C GLU A 860 31.07 -41.85 -0.30
N GLY A 861 30.00 -42.50 -0.77
CA GLY A 861 30.10 -43.67 -1.64
C GLY A 861 30.83 -43.36 -2.95
N TYR A 862 30.59 -42.19 -3.54
CA TYR A 862 31.28 -41.72 -4.73
C TYR A 862 32.77 -41.51 -4.44
N LYS A 863 33.14 -40.87 -3.33
CA LYS A 863 34.54 -40.71 -2.91
C LYS A 863 35.23 -42.04 -2.69
N ALA A 864 34.57 -43.01 -2.04
CA ALA A 864 35.12 -44.34 -1.82
C ALA A 864 35.41 -45.08 -3.14
N LYS A 865 34.57 -44.89 -4.16
CA LYS A 865 34.69 -45.55 -5.47
C LYS A 865 35.62 -44.83 -6.45
N HIS A 866 35.65 -43.49 -6.43
CA HIS A 866 36.29 -42.66 -7.45
C HIS A 866 37.41 -41.76 -6.90
N GLY A 867 37.60 -41.68 -5.59
CA GLY A 867 38.65 -40.88 -4.95
C GLY A 867 38.38 -39.36 -4.94
N VAL A 868 37.25 -38.90 -5.47
CA VAL A 868 36.91 -37.47 -5.56
C VAL A 868 36.02 -37.06 -4.39
N HIS A 869 36.43 -36.03 -3.65
CA HIS A 869 35.62 -35.44 -2.59
C HIS A 869 34.78 -34.28 -3.13
N ILE A 870 33.53 -34.20 -2.67
CA ILE A 870 32.56 -33.16 -3.04
C ILE A 870 32.07 -32.49 -1.78
N ASN A 871 32.22 -31.17 -1.70
CA ASN A 871 31.78 -30.34 -0.59
C ASN A 871 30.28 -30.05 -0.73
N VAL A 872 29.47 -30.41 0.26
CA VAL A 872 28.04 -30.13 0.31
C VAL A 872 27.80 -28.94 1.23
N PHE A 873 27.20 -27.88 0.69
CA PHE A 873 26.80 -26.68 1.40
C PHE A 873 25.29 -26.67 1.60
N THR A 874 24.85 -26.12 2.72
CA THR A 874 23.44 -25.84 3.00
C THR A 874 23.11 -24.39 2.65
N HIS A 875 21.83 -24.10 2.36
CA HIS A 875 21.31 -22.74 2.18
C HIS A 875 19.93 -22.59 2.83
N GLY A 876 19.63 -21.38 3.32
CA GLY A 876 18.33 -21.05 3.92
C GLY A 876 17.95 -21.96 5.09
N GLU A 877 16.79 -22.59 4.99
CA GLU A 877 16.19 -23.44 6.03
C GLU A 877 16.96 -24.76 6.28
N LEU A 878 18.03 -25.06 5.55
CA LEU A 878 18.94 -26.17 5.88
C LEU A 878 20.10 -25.76 6.80
N LEU A 879 20.22 -24.49 7.21
CA LEU A 879 21.20 -24.07 8.23
C LEU A 879 21.17 -24.96 9.50
N PRO A 880 20.00 -25.35 10.05
CA PRO A 880 19.92 -26.18 11.25
C PRO A 880 20.48 -27.59 11.09
N ALA A 881 20.71 -28.09 9.87
CA ALA A 881 21.34 -29.41 9.65
C ALA A 881 22.67 -29.55 10.41
N HIS A 882 23.40 -28.44 10.57
CA HIS A 882 24.67 -28.38 11.32
C HIS A 882 24.52 -28.50 12.83
N GLY A 883 23.30 -28.40 13.38
CA GLY A 883 23.00 -28.67 14.79
C GLY A 883 22.84 -30.16 15.08
N TYR A 884 22.57 -30.99 14.07
CA TYR A 884 22.35 -32.43 14.23
C TYR A 884 23.69 -33.20 14.17
N PRO A 885 24.12 -33.90 15.26
CA PRO A 885 25.43 -34.56 15.31
C PRO A 885 25.66 -35.58 14.17
N GLY A 886 24.63 -36.36 13.82
CA GLY A 886 24.69 -37.39 12.78
C GLY A 886 24.85 -36.84 11.37
N LEU A 887 24.49 -35.57 11.12
CA LEU A 887 24.74 -34.87 9.86
C LEU A 887 26.10 -34.15 9.90
N ARG A 888 26.38 -33.42 10.98
CA ARG A 888 27.63 -32.64 11.14
C ARG A 888 28.89 -33.51 11.14
N GLN A 889 28.81 -34.78 11.54
CA GLN A 889 29.95 -35.70 11.50
C GLN A 889 30.40 -36.06 10.08
N SER A 890 29.56 -35.83 9.05
CA SER A 890 29.94 -36.10 7.66
C SER A 890 31.01 -35.12 7.21
N THR A 891 32.15 -35.64 6.75
CA THR A 891 33.23 -34.80 6.19
C THR A 891 32.83 -34.08 4.90
N HIS A 892 31.72 -34.48 4.28
CA HIS A 892 31.18 -33.84 3.08
C HIS A 892 30.31 -32.61 3.39
N LEU A 893 29.75 -32.48 4.60
CA LEU A 893 28.97 -31.31 4.98
C LEU A 893 29.91 -30.13 5.31
N ALA A 894 30.19 -29.31 4.31
CA ALA A 894 31.29 -28.33 4.34
C ALA A 894 30.93 -27.02 5.05
N GLY A 895 29.67 -26.56 4.97
CA GLY A 895 29.26 -25.30 5.58
C GLY A 895 27.88 -24.79 5.15
N HIS A 896 27.66 -23.49 5.34
CA HIS A 896 26.45 -22.79 4.93
C HIS A 896 26.80 -21.66 3.97
N PHE A 897 26.05 -21.55 2.87
CA PHE A 897 26.21 -20.55 1.84
C PHE A 897 24.97 -19.66 1.78
N GLY A 898 25.19 -18.35 1.87
CA GLY A 898 24.13 -17.34 1.69
C GLY A 898 23.30 -17.07 2.94
N ALA A 899 22.07 -16.57 2.70
CA ALA A 899 21.12 -16.14 3.73
C ALA A 899 19.73 -16.77 3.52
N ALA A 900 18.66 -16.02 3.81
CA ALA A 900 17.29 -16.46 3.60
C ALA A 900 16.91 -16.55 2.10
N TRP A 901 15.85 -17.31 1.82
CA TRP A 901 15.47 -17.77 0.48
C TRP A 901 15.31 -16.67 -0.59
N GLN A 902 14.90 -15.45 -0.21
CA GLN A 902 14.68 -14.36 -1.16
C GLN A 902 15.96 -13.89 -1.85
N ARG A 903 17.11 -14.15 -1.23
CA ARG A 903 18.43 -13.78 -1.74
C ARG A 903 18.96 -14.74 -2.79
N GLN A 904 18.37 -15.92 -2.95
CA GLN A 904 18.85 -16.96 -3.86
C GLN A 904 18.97 -16.46 -5.31
N SER A 905 18.11 -15.53 -5.75
CA SER A 905 18.12 -14.99 -7.12
C SER A 905 19.40 -14.23 -7.45
N ILE A 906 20.15 -13.83 -6.41
CA ILE A 906 21.47 -13.23 -6.50
C ILE A 906 22.52 -14.28 -6.13
N GLU A 907 22.38 -14.93 -4.98
CA GLU A 907 23.43 -15.76 -4.36
C GLU A 907 23.75 -17.02 -5.18
N PHE A 908 22.75 -17.68 -5.77
CA PHE A 908 22.95 -18.93 -6.51
C PHE A 908 23.86 -18.75 -7.74
N ALA A 909 23.85 -17.58 -8.37
CA ALA A 909 24.72 -17.26 -9.49
C ALA A 909 26.21 -17.32 -9.12
N TYR A 910 26.55 -17.07 -7.85
CA TYR A 910 27.92 -17.04 -7.34
C TYR A 910 28.36 -18.35 -6.68
N PHE A 911 27.46 -19.33 -6.55
CA PHE A 911 27.85 -20.66 -6.08
C PHE A 911 28.45 -21.46 -7.25
N PRO A 912 29.70 -21.95 -7.20
CA PRO A 912 30.39 -22.52 -8.36
C PRO A 912 30.12 -24.02 -8.59
N GLY A 913 28.96 -24.53 -8.16
CA GLY A 913 28.62 -25.97 -8.13
C GLY A 913 27.15 -26.28 -8.47
N ALA A 914 26.76 -27.55 -8.40
CA ALA A 914 25.36 -27.94 -8.63
C ALA A 914 24.45 -27.47 -7.48
N ILE A 915 23.17 -27.23 -7.76
CA ILE A 915 22.19 -26.75 -6.77
C ILE A 915 21.00 -27.72 -6.75
N LEU A 916 20.62 -28.19 -5.56
CA LEU A 916 19.46 -29.06 -5.33
C LEU A 916 18.42 -28.36 -4.45
N MET A 917 17.21 -28.20 -4.98
CA MET A 917 16.05 -27.67 -4.26
C MET A 917 15.15 -28.81 -3.78
N THR A 918 15.16 -29.09 -2.48
CA THR A 918 14.36 -30.18 -1.89
C THR A 918 12.93 -29.76 -1.57
N THR A 919 12.69 -28.48 -1.30
CA THR A 919 11.38 -27.88 -0.99
C THR A 919 11.34 -26.40 -1.40
N ASN A 920 10.28 -25.69 -1.03
CA ASN A 920 10.27 -24.22 -1.08
C ASN A 920 11.40 -23.60 -0.22
N CYS A 921 11.86 -22.39 -0.53
CA CYS A 921 11.34 -21.51 -1.58
C CYS A 921 12.25 -21.52 -2.80
N LEU A 922 11.72 -21.94 -3.96
CA LEU A 922 12.35 -21.72 -5.26
C LEU A 922 11.75 -20.47 -5.91
N THR A 923 12.57 -19.44 -6.14
CA THR A 923 12.20 -18.30 -7.00
C THR A 923 12.53 -18.60 -8.46
N GLN A 924 12.04 -17.78 -9.39
CA GLN A 924 12.37 -17.90 -10.81
C GLN A 924 13.87 -18.12 -11.07
N PRO A 925 14.29 -19.31 -11.55
CA PRO A 925 15.67 -19.61 -11.88
C PRO A 925 16.24 -18.62 -12.90
N LYS A 926 17.46 -18.15 -12.67
CA LYS A 926 18.15 -17.21 -13.57
C LYS A 926 19.04 -17.96 -14.55
N PRO A 927 19.26 -17.43 -15.78
CA PRO A 927 20.14 -18.05 -16.76
C PRO A 927 21.54 -18.38 -16.24
N ALA A 928 22.06 -17.61 -15.28
CA ALA A 928 23.39 -17.77 -14.70
C ALA A 928 23.61 -19.08 -13.90
N TYR A 929 22.54 -19.78 -13.51
CA TYR A 929 22.64 -21.03 -12.75
C TYR A 929 21.58 -22.07 -13.12
N LYS A 930 20.69 -21.77 -14.07
CA LYS A 930 19.57 -22.64 -14.47
C LYS A 930 20.04 -24.02 -14.92
N ASP A 931 21.16 -24.07 -15.62
CA ASP A 931 21.79 -25.26 -16.22
C ASP A 931 22.34 -26.27 -15.19
N ARG A 932 22.59 -25.81 -13.96
CA ARG A 932 23.13 -26.61 -12.85
C ARG A 932 22.19 -26.71 -11.65
N LEU A 933 20.92 -26.34 -11.83
CA LEU A 933 19.86 -26.44 -10.83
C LEU A 933 19.04 -27.72 -11.02
N PHE A 934 18.69 -28.37 -9.91
CA PHE A 934 17.83 -29.54 -9.84
C PHE A 934 16.71 -29.32 -8.83
N THR A 935 15.54 -29.92 -9.10
CA THR A 935 14.41 -29.96 -8.18
C THR A 935 14.20 -31.38 -7.67
N ALA A 936 13.62 -31.55 -6.48
CA ALA A 936 13.23 -32.84 -5.92
C ALA A 936 11.90 -32.72 -5.16
N GLY A 937 11.28 -33.87 -4.84
CA GLY A 937 10.05 -33.94 -4.06
C GLY A 937 8.90 -33.15 -4.68
N ALA A 938 8.26 -32.29 -3.88
CA ALA A 938 7.15 -31.45 -4.34
C ALA A 938 7.59 -30.32 -5.29
N VAL A 939 8.88 -29.96 -5.32
CA VAL A 939 9.39 -28.81 -6.08
C VAL A 939 9.35 -29.08 -7.58
N GLY A 940 9.00 -28.06 -8.37
CA GLY A 940 9.02 -28.17 -9.82
C GLY A 940 9.14 -26.81 -10.50
N TRP A 941 9.86 -26.79 -11.62
CA TRP A 941 9.94 -25.63 -12.50
C TRP A 941 10.18 -26.11 -13.93
N ALA A 942 9.52 -25.48 -14.91
CA ALA A 942 9.66 -25.85 -16.31
C ALA A 942 11.13 -25.82 -16.79
N ASP A 943 11.54 -26.88 -17.46
CA ASP A 943 12.91 -27.09 -17.98
C ASP A 943 14.00 -27.18 -16.91
N ILE A 944 13.66 -27.42 -15.64
CA ILE A 944 14.64 -27.78 -14.60
C ILE A 944 14.58 -29.29 -14.39
N PRO A 945 15.71 -30.02 -14.47
CA PRO A 945 15.74 -31.45 -14.17
C PRO A 945 15.16 -31.76 -12.79
N HIS A 946 14.32 -32.79 -12.73
CA HIS A 946 13.67 -33.25 -11.50
C HIS A 946 14.21 -34.61 -11.06
N ILE A 947 14.62 -34.71 -9.81
CA ILE A 947 15.08 -35.94 -9.17
C ILE A 947 13.85 -36.63 -8.56
N SER A 948 13.32 -37.63 -9.26
CA SER A 948 12.12 -38.37 -8.88
C SER A 948 12.38 -39.62 -8.05
N THR A 949 13.64 -39.99 -7.85
CA THR A 949 14.09 -41.15 -7.08
C THR A 949 15.07 -40.71 -5.99
N THR A 950 15.51 -41.62 -5.13
CA THR A 950 16.60 -41.35 -4.19
C THR A 950 17.98 -41.43 -4.85
N ASP A 951 18.10 -41.30 -6.19
CA ASP A 951 19.36 -41.33 -6.92
C ASP A 951 19.82 -39.91 -7.29
N TYR A 952 20.85 -39.42 -6.59
CA TYR A 952 21.42 -38.09 -6.80
C TYR A 952 22.65 -38.11 -7.72
N THR A 953 22.91 -39.22 -8.43
CA THR A 953 24.00 -39.32 -9.41
C THR A 953 24.00 -38.15 -10.41
N PRO A 954 22.86 -37.69 -10.97
CA PRO A 954 22.87 -36.54 -11.88
C PRO A 954 23.36 -35.23 -11.24
N VAL A 955 23.06 -35.02 -9.95
CA VAL A 955 23.50 -33.83 -9.20
C VAL A 955 25.02 -33.91 -8.96
N ILE A 956 25.52 -35.09 -8.61
CA ILE A 956 26.95 -35.37 -8.41
C ILE A 956 27.72 -35.16 -9.72
N GLU A 957 27.24 -35.70 -10.83
CA GLU A 957 27.86 -35.53 -12.16
C GLU A 957 27.91 -34.05 -12.59
N MET A 958 26.85 -33.29 -12.33
CA MET A 958 26.85 -31.85 -12.57
C MET A 958 27.85 -31.11 -11.67
N ALA A 959 27.99 -31.50 -10.40
CA ALA A 959 28.97 -30.89 -9.51
C ALA A 959 30.41 -31.12 -9.98
N LEU A 960 30.68 -32.28 -10.59
CA LEU A 960 31.99 -32.61 -11.15
C LEU A 960 32.32 -31.79 -12.40
N SER A 961 31.32 -31.48 -13.22
CA SER A 961 31.48 -30.64 -14.42
C SER A 961 31.65 -29.16 -14.09
N CYS A 962 31.11 -28.70 -12.96
CA CYS A 962 31.26 -27.32 -12.47
C CYS A 962 32.68 -27.05 -11.93
N ASN A 963 33.07 -25.77 -11.83
CA ASN A 963 34.42 -25.39 -11.39
C ASN A 963 34.71 -25.78 -9.93
N GLY A 964 33.74 -25.57 -9.02
CA GLY A 964 33.98 -25.63 -7.58
C GLY A 964 34.69 -24.38 -7.05
N PHE A 965 34.99 -24.36 -5.76
CA PHE A 965 35.79 -23.28 -5.15
C PHE A 965 37.29 -23.59 -5.27
N THR A 966 38.12 -22.56 -5.37
CA THR A 966 39.57 -22.68 -5.42
C THR A 966 40.23 -22.28 -4.10
N ALA A 967 41.56 -22.45 -4.00
CA ALA A 967 42.31 -22.04 -2.80
C ALA A 967 42.40 -20.52 -2.65
N GLU A 968 42.19 -19.77 -3.75
CA GLU A 968 42.16 -18.30 -3.79
C GLU A 968 40.85 -17.73 -3.23
N ASP A 969 39.74 -18.50 -3.27
CA ASP A 969 38.46 -18.08 -2.71
C ASP A 969 38.52 -18.03 -1.18
N LYS A 970 38.65 -16.82 -0.62
CA LYS A 970 38.73 -16.62 0.84
C LYS A 970 37.38 -16.31 1.49
N GLU A 971 36.49 -15.69 0.74
CA GLU A 971 35.15 -15.26 1.17
C GLU A 971 34.16 -15.48 0.03
N PHE A 972 32.87 -15.57 0.33
CA PHE A 972 31.86 -15.68 -0.72
C PHE A 972 31.68 -14.33 -1.45
N ALA A 973 31.76 -14.34 -2.78
CA ALA A 973 31.80 -13.13 -3.60
C ALA A 973 30.44 -12.63 -4.09
N TYR A 974 29.33 -13.01 -3.47
CA TYR A 974 28.01 -12.50 -3.87
C TYR A 974 27.78 -11.06 -3.38
N PRO A 975 27.01 -10.23 -4.11
CA PRO A 975 26.71 -8.86 -3.73
C PRO A 975 26.14 -8.75 -2.30
N PRO A 976 26.61 -7.80 -1.47
CA PRO A 976 26.14 -7.66 -0.09
C PRO A 976 24.65 -7.32 -0.04
N ASN A 977 23.99 -7.69 1.06
CA ASN A 977 22.64 -7.20 1.36
C ASN A 977 22.76 -5.81 2.00
N PRO A 978 22.15 -4.75 1.42
CA PRO A 978 22.26 -3.40 1.97
C PRO A 978 21.48 -3.20 3.28
N PHE A 979 20.57 -4.12 3.64
CA PHE A 979 19.73 -4.01 4.84
C PHE A 979 20.20 -4.89 6.01
N VAL A 980 20.91 -5.97 5.71
CA VAL A 980 21.36 -6.95 6.71
C VAL A 980 22.82 -7.31 6.44
N PRO A 981 23.75 -7.09 7.39
CA PRO A 981 25.13 -7.53 7.27
C PRO A 981 25.24 -9.05 7.05
N ALA A 982 26.21 -9.46 6.24
CA ALA A 982 26.55 -10.87 6.12
C ALA A 982 27.15 -11.39 7.44
N ALA A 983 26.73 -12.57 7.87
CA ALA A 983 27.35 -13.24 9.01
C ALA A 983 28.51 -14.13 8.52
N SER A 984 29.67 -14.00 9.16
CA SER A 984 30.83 -14.89 8.91
C SER A 984 30.65 -16.27 9.55
N GLU A 985 29.80 -16.37 10.56
CA GLU A 985 29.45 -17.61 11.26
C GLU A 985 28.04 -17.57 11.83
N TYR A 986 27.44 -18.75 12.00
CA TYR A 986 26.12 -18.93 12.60
C TYR A 986 26.17 -19.86 13.81
N ASN A 987 25.54 -19.45 14.90
CA ASN A 987 25.32 -20.31 16.06
C ASN A 987 24.01 -21.10 15.87
N VAL A 988 24.08 -22.43 15.95
CA VAL A 988 22.94 -23.33 15.73
C VAL A 988 22.89 -24.42 16.80
N GLY A 989 21.81 -25.20 16.82
CA GLY A 989 21.74 -26.43 17.62
C GLY A 989 21.14 -26.24 19.01
N TRP A 990 20.31 -25.22 19.21
CA TRP A 990 19.62 -24.94 20.46
C TRP A 990 18.19 -25.50 20.47
N GLY A 991 17.99 -26.72 19.96
CA GLY A 991 16.69 -27.40 20.00
C GLY A 991 16.18 -27.69 21.42
N SER A 992 14.95 -28.18 21.55
CA SER A 992 14.29 -28.36 22.85
C SER A 992 15.06 -29.24 23.84
N GLU A 993 15.67 -30.35 23.42
CA GLU A 993 16.45 -31.21 24.31
C GLU A 993 17.65 -30.47 24.93
N THR A 994 18.32 -29.65 24.14
CA THR A 994 19.46 -28.84 24.60
C THR A 994 19.00 -27.76 25.57
N VAL A 995 17.95 -27.01 25.23
CA VAL A 995 17.47 -25.91 26.07
C VAL A 995 16.82 -26.43 27.36
N ILE A 996 16.00 -27.47 27.29
CA ILE A 996 15.38 -28.12 28.45
C ILE A 996 16.45 -28.82 29.31
N GLY A 997 17.46 -29.43 28.70
CA GLY A 997 18.62 -29.96 29.43
C GLY A 997 19.36 -28.88 30.24
N ALA A 998 19.34 -27.62 29.76
CA ALA A 998 19.87 -26.45 30.47
C ALA A 998 18.86 -25.77 31.42
N ALA A 999 17.63 -26.30 31.56
CA ALA A 999 16.55 -25.67 32.33
C ALA A 999 16.93 -25.32 33.79
N PRO A 1000 17.69 -26.14 34.56
CA PRO A 1000 18.09 -25.76 35.92
C PRO A 1000 18.90 -24.45 35.96
N THR A 1001 19.77 -24.24 34.97
CA THR A 1001 20.57 -23.02 34.84
C THR A 1001 19.70 -21.83 34.41
N VAL A 1002 18.81 -22.04 33.44
CA VAL A 1002 17.89 -21.00 32.94
C VAL A 1002 16.91 -20.56 34.03
N LEU A 1003 16.29 -21.50 34.75
CA LEU A 1003 15.37 -21.21 35.85
C LEU A 1003 16.06 -20.48 37.00
N LYS A 1004 17.30 -20.85 37.32
CA LYS A 1004 18.10 -20.13 38.33
C LYS A 1004 18.36 -18.69 37.89
N ALA A 1005 18.68 -18.45 36.62
CA ALA A 1005 18.91 -17.11 36.08
C ALA A 1005 17.62 -16.27 36.05
N VAL A 1006 16.47 -16.87 35.74
CA VAL A 1006 15.15 -16.21 35.85
C VAL A 1006 14.84 -15.87 37.31
N ALA A 1007 15.01 -16.81 38.24
CA ALA A 1007 14.75 -16.60 39.67
C ALA A 1007 15.69 -15.55 40.31
N ALA A 1008 16.92 -15.45 39.81
CA ALA A 1008 17.89 -14.44 40.24
C ALA A 1008 17.62 -13.04 39.63
N GLY A 1009 16.73 -12.94 38.64
CA GLY A 1009 16.45 -11.71 37.90
C GLY A 1009 17.48 -11.38 36.81
N ASP A 1010 18.41 -12.29 36.51
CA ASP A 1010 19.40 -12.15 35.43
C ASP A 1010 18.72 -12.19 34.06
N ILE A 1011 17.69 -13.05 33.92
CA ILE A 1011 16.82 -13.11 32.74
C ILE A 1011 15.49 -12.47 33.09
N SER A 1012 15.15 -11.36 32.44
CA SER A 1012 13.89 -10.65 32.66
C SER A 1012 12.74 -11.21 31.82
N ARG A 1013 13.02 -11.65 30.58
CA ARG A 1013 11.99 -12.06 29.60
C ARG A 1013 12.60 -12.82 28.41
N PHE A 1014 11.82 -13.74 27.86
CA PHE A 1014 12.09 -14.42 26.60
C PHE A 1014 11.29 -13.80 25.46
N TYR A 1015 11.89 -13.71 24.29
CA TYR A 1015 11.25 -13.21 23.08
C TYR A 1015 11.37 -14.25 21.98
N VAL A 1016 10.25 -14.83 21.54
CA VAL A 1016 10.22 -15.68 20.36
C VAL A 1016 10.07 -14.78 19.15
N ILE A 1017 11.16 -14.55 18.42
CA ILE A 1017 11.19 -13.69 17.22
C ILE A 1017 11.63 -14.56 16.05
N GLY A 1018 10.73 -14.79 15.10
CA GLY A 1018 11.06 -15.65 13.95
C GLY A 1018 9.83 -16.18 13.22
N GLY A 1019 10.06 -17.18 12.38
CA GLY A 1019 9.11 -17.73 11.42
C GLY A 1019 9.69 -17.64 10.02
N CYS A 1020 8.94 -17.07 9.06
CA CYS A 1020 9.37 -16.99 7.67
C CYS A 1020 9.75 -15.56 7.24
N ASP A 1021 10.93 -15.44 6.62
CA ASP A 1021 11.42 -14.20 6.04
C ASP A 1021 10.85 -13.96 4.63
N GLY A 1022 11.10 -12.77 4.06
CA GLY A 1022 10.71 -12.39 2.70
C GLY A 1022 11.53 -11.21 2.17
N TYR A 1023 11.14 -10.69 1.00
CA TYR A 1023 11.79 -9.50 0.39
C TYR A 1023 11.78 -8.30 1.34
N GLU A 1024 12.78 -7.44 1.11
CA GLU A 1024 13.11 -6.26 1.90
C GLU A 1024 11.99 -5.20 1.92
N GLY A 1025 11.97 -4.35 2.96
CA GLY A 1025 10.91 -3.39 3.25
C GLY A 1025 10.73 -3.25 4.77
N GLU A 1026 9.49 -3.36 5.25
CA GLU A 1026 9.11 -3.28 6.68
C GLU A 1026 9.73 -4.39 7.57
N ARG A 1027 10.47 -5.34 6.99
CA ARG A 1027 11.10 -6.45 7.73
C ARG A 1027 12.37 -6.05 8.49
N SER A 1028 12.89 -4.83 8.30
CA SER A 1028 13.95 -4.29 9.19
C SER A 1028 13.48 -4.21 10.64
N TYR A 1029 12.17 -4.09 10.86
CA TYR A 1029 11.50 -4.15 12.15
C TYR A 1029 12.03 -5.29 13.04
N TYR A 1030 12.22 -6.50 12.51
CA TYR A 1030 12.68 -7.64 13.34
C TYR A 1030 14.12 -7.48 13.82
N THR A 1031 14.99 -6.93 12.97
CA THR A 1031 16.37 -6.60 13.32
C THR A 1031 16.42 -5.49 14.37
N GLU A 1032 15.65 -4.42 14.14
CA GLU A 1032 15.54 -3.27 15.03
C GLU A 1032 14.97 -3.69 16.40
N LEU A 1033 13.92 -4.51 16.40
CA LEU A 1033 13.30 -5.04 17.61
C LEU A 1033 14.30 -5.81 18.45
N ALA A 1034 14.99 -6.80 17.86
CA ALA A 1034 15.96 -7.61 18.60
C ALA A 1034 17.15 -6.81 19.11
N ALA A 1035 17.62 -5.81 18.34
CA ALA A 1035 18.68 -4.91 18.75
C ALA A 1035 18.25 -3.99 19.92
N ALA A 1036 16.98 -3.58 19.97
CA ALA A 1036 16.43 -2.72 21.01
C ALA A 1036 16.10 -3.46 22.33
N LEU A 1037 16.13 -4.80 22.34
CA LEU A 1037 15.79 -5.57 23.54
C LEU A 1037 16.80 -5.36 24.69
N PRO A 1038 16.31 -5.28 25.95
CA PRO A 1038 17.17 -5.16 27.13
C PRO A 1038 18.25 -6.24 27.20
N PRO A 1039 19.45 -5.94 27.75
CA PRO A 1039 20.53 -6.92 27.94
C PRO A 1039 20.13 -8.16 28.77
N SER A 1040 19.08 -8.06 29.59
CA SER A 1040 18.51 -9.17 30.38
C SER A 1040 17.52 -10.04 29.60
N SER A 1041 17.33 -9.80 28.30
CA SER A 1041 16.41 -10.56 27.44
C SER A 1041 17.13 -11.67 26.67
N VAL A 1042 16.44 -12.80 26.52
CA VAL A 1042 16.85 -13.92 25.65
C VAL A 1042 15.90 -14.02 24.45
N VAL A 1043 16.44 -14.08 23.25
CA VAL A 1043 15.73 -14.25 21.99
C VAL A 1043 15.79 -15.71 21.56
N LEU A 1044 14.63 -16.30 21.29
CA LEU A 1044 14.47 -17.61 20.68
C LEU A 1044 14.03 -17.40 19.23
N THR A 1045 14.80 -17.90 18.26
CA THR A 1045 14.45 -17.78 16.83
C THR A 1045 14.20 -19.13 16.20
N VAL A 1046 13.28 -19.17 15.25
CA VAL A 1046 12.89 -20.35 14.44
C VAL A 1046 12.72 -19.93 12.99
N GLY A 1047 12.99 -20.86 12.07
CA GLY A 1047 12.82 -20.65 10.64
C GLY A 1047 13.68 -19.53 10.04
N CYS A 1048 13.53 -19.28 8.75
CA CYS A 1048 14.35 -18.33 8.00
C CYS A 1048 14.22 -16.87 8.46
N GLY A 1049 13.22 -16.52 9.28
CA GLY A 1049 13.19 -15.23 10.00
C GLY A 1049 14.47 -14.94 10.79
N LYS A 1050 15.19 -16.00 11.22
CA LYS A 1050 16.48 -15.93 11.91
C LYS A 1050 17.55 -15.11 11.17
N PHE A 1051 17.50 -15.04 9.83
CA PHE A 1051 18.52 -14.32 9.07
C PHE A 1051 18.45 -12.79 9.31
N ARG A 1052 17.33 -12.28 9.87
CA ARG A 1052 17.20 -10.91 10.38
C ARG A 1052 17.90 -10.68 11.72
N LEU A 1053 18.31 -11.74 12.42
CA LEU A 1053 18.76 -11.70 13.80
C LEU A 1053 20.17 -12.23 13.97
N ASN A 1054 20.52 -13.29 13.23
CA ASN A 1054 21.72 -14.09 13.47
C ASN A 1054 23.05 -13.37 13.25
N HIS A 1055 23.05 -12.23 12.57
CA HIS A 1055 24.22 -11.36 12.42
C HIS A 1055 24.45 -10.45 13.64
N LEU A 1056 23.46 -10.33 14.54
CA LEU A 1056 23.54 -9.48 15.73
C LEU A 1056 24.44 -10.11 16.79
N GLN A 1057 25.42 -9.35 17.26
CA GLN A 1057 26.30 -9.73 18.36
C GLN A 1057 25.62 -9.47 19.71
N MET A 1058 24.61 -10.28 20.05
CA MET A 1058 23.78 -10.05 21.24
C MET A 1058 24.48 -10.40 22.57
N GLY A 1059 25.57 -11.17 22.55
CA GLY A 1059 26.34 -11.55 23.73
C GLY A 1059 25.64 -12.60 24.61
N THR A 1060 26.02 -12.65 25.89
CA THR A 1060 25.49 -13.58 26.90
C THR A 1060 24.80 -12.84 28.05
N ILE A 1061 23.99 -13.54 28.83
CA ILE A 1061 23.34 -13.02 30.04
C ILE A 1061 24.37 -12.94 31.18
N GLY A 1062 24.90 -11.73 31.40
CA GLY A 1062 25.80 -11.43 32.52
C GLY A 1062 26.92 -12.47 32.69
N ALA A 1063 27.16 -12.91 33.93
CA ALA A 1063 28.14 -13.96 34.24
C ALA A 1063 27.60 -15.40 34.08
N THR A 1064 26.33 -15.58 33.71
CA THR A 1064 25.71 -16.93 33.58
C THR A 1064 26.21 -17.68 32.35
N GLY A 1065 26.72 -16.96 31.35
CA GLY A 1065 27.20 -17.53 30.09
C GLY A 1065 26.09 -17.98 29.13
N ILE A 1066 24.81 -17.80 29.46
CA ILE A 1066 23.68 -18.16 28.60
C ILE A 1066 23.67 -17.22 27.38
N PRO A 1067 23.73 -17.71 26.13
CA PRO A 1067 23.64 -16.85 24.95
C PRO A 1067 22.29 -16.13 24.87
N ARG A 1068 22.31 -14.86 24.44
CA ARG A 1068 21.11 -14.04 24.29
C ARG A 1068 20.31 -14.34 23.03
N LEU A 1069 20.87 -15.04 22.05
CA LEU A 1069 20.19 -15.47 20.83
C LEU A 1069 20.34 -16.98 20.68
N LEU A 1070 19.22 -17.70 20.70
CA LEU A 1070 19.15 -19.15 20.59
C LEU A 1070 18.38 -19.52 19.33
N ASP A 1071 19.08 -20.10 18.35
CA ASP A 1071 18.47 -20.65 17.14
C ASP A 1071 17.97 -22.07 17.39
N LEU A 1072 16.64 -22.21 17.48
CA LEU A 1072 15.97 -23.47 17.76
C LEU A 1072 15.90 -24.39 16.52
N GLY A 1073 16.12 -23.85 15.32
CA GLY A 1073 16.14 -24.61 14.08
C GLY A 1073 15.19 -24.09 13.00
N GLN A 1074 14.64 -25.00 12.21
CA GLN A 1074 13.76 -24.73 11.08
C GLN A 1074 12.40 -24.17 11.53
N CYS A 1075 11.53 -23.80 10.59
CA CYS A 1075 10.16 -23.39 10.94
C CYS A 1075 9.36 -24.49 11.69
N ASN A 1076 9.57 -25.77 11.38
CA ASN A 1076 9.02 -26.91 12.15
C ASN A 1076 9.52 -26.98 13.60
N ASP A 1077 10.71 -26.46 13.89
CA ASP A 1077 11.24 -26.42 15.26
C ASP A 1077 10.53 -25.38 16.15
N SER A 1078 9.48 -24.73 15.64
CA SER A 1078 8.41 -24.16 16.48
C SER A 1078 7.86 -25.15 17.51
N TYR A 1079 7.90 -26.46 17.23
CA TYR A 1079 7.66 -27.51 18.21
C TYR A 1079 8.58 -27.36 19.43
N SER A 1080 9.88 -27.17 19.21
CA SER A 1080 10.85 -26.98 20.28
C SER A 1080 10.52 -25.74 21.11
N ALA A 1081 10.10 -24.64 20.48
CA ALA A 1081 9.68 -23.42 21.19
C ALA A 1081 8.49 -23.69 22.13
N VAL A 1082 7.48 -24.43 21.65
CA VAL A 1082 6.31 -24.82 22.44
C VAL A 1082 6.71 -25.75 23.59
N GLN A 1083 7.55 -26.74 23.34
CA GLN A 1083 8.03 -27.66 24.38
C GLN A 1083 8.81 -26.93 25.47
N ILE A 1084 9.68 -25.99 25.09
CA ILE A 1084 10.40 -25.14 26.05
C ILE A 1084 9.42 -24.33 26.90
N ALA A 1085 8.41 -23.70 26.27
CA ALA A 1085 7.40 -22.94 27.01
C ALA A 1085 6.60 -23.84 27.98
N LEU A 1086 6.15 -25.02 27.55
CA LEU A 1086 5.44 -25.96 28.42
C LEU A 1086 6.31 -26.44 29.59
N ALA A 1087 7.58 -26.74 29.33
CA ALA A 1087 8.53 -27.15 30.37
C ALA A 1087 8.77 -26.03 31.39
N LEU A 1088 8.94 -24.79 30.94
CA LEU A 1088 9.11 -23.62 31.81
C LEU A 1088 7.84 -23.35 32.63
N ALA A 1089 6.66 -23.43 32.01
CA ALA A 1089 5.38 -23.24 32.70
C ALA A 1089 5.19 -24.26 33.82
N GLY A 1090 5.48 -25.54 33.54
CA GLY A 1090 5.46 -26.61 34.53
C GLY A 1090 6.46 -26.39 35.67
N ALA A 1091 7.69 -25.98 35.35
CA ALA A 1091 8.72 -25.71 36.36
C ALA A 1091 8.40 -24.50 37.26
N LEU A 1092 7.73 -23.48 36.72
CA LEU A 1092 7.31 -22.29 37.45
C LEU A 1092 5.91 -22.41 38.08
N ASN A 1093 5.24 -23.55 37.88
CA ASN A 1093 3.88 -23.82 38.35
C ASN A 1093 2.86 -22.71 37.97
N CYS A 1094 2.91 -22.31 36.69
CA CYS A 1094 2.08 -21.25 36.12
C CYS A 1094 1.50 -21.66 34.75
N GLY A 1095 0.54 -20.90 34.23
CA GLY A 1095 0.05 -21.08 32.86
C GLY A 1095 1.06 -20.60 31.82
N VAL A 1096 1.01 -21.15 30.59
CA VAL A 1096 1.92 -20.74 29.49
C VAL A 1096 1.83 -19.24 29.18
N ASN A 1097 0.64 -18.64 29.30
CA ASN A 1097 0.44 -17.20 29.09
C ASN A 1097 0.90 -16.32 30.27
N GLU A 1098 1.22 -16.91 31.42
CA GLU A 1098 1.77 -16.22 32.60
C GLU A 1098 3.29 -16.16 32.57
N LEU A 1099 3.92 -16.92 31.65
CA LEU A 1099 5.36 -16.88 31.45
C LEU A 1099 5.81 -15.49 30.98
N PRO A 1100 7.03 -15.06 31.34
CA PRO A 1100 7.64 -13.87 30.78
C PRO A 1100 8.14 -14.19 29.36
N VAL A 1101 7.22 -14.53 28.45
CA VAL A 1101 7.47 -14.84 27.05
C VAL A 1101 6.65 -13.88 26.20
N SER A 1102 7.26 -13.33 25.17
CA SER A 1102 6.58 -12.51 24.15
C SER A 1102 6.84 -13.11 22.78
N ILE A 1103 5.81 -13.23 21.95
CA ILE A 1103 5.90 -13.92 20.65
C ILE A 1103 5.65 -12.91 19.54
N VAL A 1104 6.63 -12.79 18.63
CA VAL A 1104 6.60 -11.91 17.46
C VAL A 1104 6.91 -12.75 16.23
N LEU A 1105 5.85 -13.18 15.54
CA LEU A 1105 5.92 -14.06 14.38
C LEU A 1105 6.10 -13.24 13.10
N SER A 1106 7.22 -13.46 12.42
CA SER A 1106 7.37 -13.14 11.00
C SER A 1106 6.71 -14.23 10.18
N TRP A 1107 5.76 -13.89 9.32
CA TRP A 1107 5.13 -14.88 8.43
C TRP A 1107 5.36 -14.51 6.95
N PHE A 1108 5.25 -15.52 6.10
CA PHE A 1108 5.31 -15.35 4.65
C PHE A 1108 4.41 -16.37 3.94
N GLU A 1109 4.53 -17.65 4.26
CA GLU A 1109 3.79 -18.72 3.56
C GLU A 1109 3.02 -19.63 4.53
N GLN A 1110 2.58 -20.78 4.02
CA GLN A 1110 1.54 -21.61 4.64
C GLN A 1110 2.03 -22.44 5.83
N LYS A 1111 3.33 -22.79 5.90
CA LYS A 1111 3.92 -23.40 7.09
C LYS A 1111 3.86 -22.46 8.29
N ALA A 1112 4.05 -21.16 8.08
CA ALA A 1112 3.83 -20.17 9.14
C ALA A 1112 2.35 -20.05 9.56
N VAL A 1113 1.40 -20.20 8.63
CA VAL A 1113 -0.04 -20.17 8.93
C VAL A 1113 -0.44 -21.34 9.84
N VAL A 1114 0.02 -22.56 9.53
CA VAL A 1114 -0.33 -23.72 10.36
C VAL A 1114 0.36 -23.68 11.73
N VAL A 1115 1.57 -23.12 11.83
CA VAL A 1115 2.24 -22.86 13.12
C VAL A 1115 1.44 -21.85 13.95
N LEU A 1116 0.95 -20.77 13.35
CA LEU A 1116 0.04 -19.84 14.04
C LEU A 1116 -1.20 -20.57 14.55
N LEU A 1117 -1.83 -21.42 13.72
CA LEU A 1117 -2.98 -22.23 14.15
C LEU A 1117 -2.66 -23.17 15.33
N THR A 1118 -1.48 -23.79 15.34
CA THR A 1118 -1.01 -24.59 16.46
C THR A 1118 -0.87 -23.76 17.74
N LEU A 1119 -0.29 -22.57 17.67
CA LEU A 1119 -0.15 -21.70 18.85
C LEU A 1119 -1.53 -21.27 19.39
N LEU A 1120 -2.44 -20.87 18.49
CA LEU A 1120 -3.81 -20.49 18.87
C LEU A 1120 -4.59 -21.66 19.46
N SER A 1121 -4.45 -22.88 18.93
CA SER A 1121 -5.16 -24.06 19.42
C SER A 1121 -4.66 -24.55 20.78
N LEU A 1122 -3.41 -24.23 21.13
CA LEU A 1122 -2.84 -24.42 22.47
C LEU A 1122 -3.25 -23.33 23.46
N GLY A 1123 -4.05 -22.35 23.03
CA GLY A 1123 -4.54 -21.25 23.86
C GLY A 1123 -3.49 -20.18 24.14
N ILE A 1124 -2.40 -20.13 23.36
CA ILE A 1124 -1.37 -19.10 23.48
C ILE A 1124 -1.95 -17.77 22.98
N ARG A 1125 -1.75 -16.72 23.79
CA ARG A 1125 -2.28 -15.37 23.54
C ARG A 1125 -1.15 -14.36 23.34
N ASN A 1126 -1.53 -13.13 23.00
CA ASN A 1126 -0.62 -11.98 22.92
C ASN A 1126 0.47 -12.14 21.82
N ILE A 1127 0.14 -12.88 20.76
CA ILE A 1127 1.02 -13.08 19.61
C ILE A 1127 0.96 -11.84 18.73
N ARG A 1128 2.13 -11.32 18.34
CA ARG A 1128 2.25 -10.28 17.31
C ARG A 1128 2.61 -10.91 15.97
N VAL A 1129 1.91 -10.56 14.90
CA VAL A 1129 2.15 -11.08 13.54
C VAL A 1129 2.53 -9.94 12.58
N GLY A 1130 3.47 -10.20 11.67
CA GLY A 1130 3.91 -9.21 10.68
C GLY A 1130 4.76 -9.77 9.53
N PRO A 1131 5.27 -8.89 8.64
CA PRO A 1131 5.19 -7.43 8.73
C PRO A 1131 3.79 -6.88 8.45
N THR A 1132 3.00 -7.59 7.65
CA THR A 1132 1.60 -7.25 7.36
C THR A 1132 0.65 -8.31 7.90
N VAL A 1133 -0.61 -7.95 8.12
CA VAL A 1133 -1.66 -8.94 8.41
C VAL A 1133 -1.95 -9.76 7.14
N PRO A 1134 -2.17 -11.08 7.23
CA PRO A 1134 -2.58 -11.87 6.07
C PRO A 1134 -3.79 -11.31 5.33
N ALA A 1135 -3.70 -11.17 4.01
CA ALA A 1135 -4.77 -10.60 3.18
C ALA A 1135 -6.09 -11.38 3.25
N PHE A 1136 -6.01 -12.69 3.48
CA PHE A 1136 -7.19 -13.55 3.70
C PHE A 1136 -7.80 -13.38 5.10
N LEU A 1137 -7.11 -12.69 6.02
CA LEU A 1137 -7.64 -12.23 7.30
C LEU A 1137 -8.11 -10.79 7.17
N ARG A 1138 -9.31 -10.61 6.58
CA ARG A 1138 -10.01 -9.32 6.57
C ARG A 1138 -10.10 -8.74 7.99
N PRO A 1139 -10.19 -7.42 8.20
CA PRO A 1139 -10.17 -6.79 9.53
C PRO A 1139 -11.23 -7.37 10.48
N SER A 1140 -12.41 -7.69 9.97
CA SER A 1140 -13.49 -8.36 10.71
C SER A 1140 -13.04 -9.70 11.26
N ILE A 1141 -12.34 -10.52 10.47
CA ILE A 1141 -11.74 -11.78 10.91
C ILE A 1141 -10.61 -11.53 11.89
N PHE A 1142 -9.71 -10.60 11.57
CA PHE A 1142 -8.57 -10.27 12.42
C PHE A 1142 -9.04 -9.78 13.80
N LYS A 1143 -10.11 -8.99 13.84
CA LYS A 1143 -10.80 -8.56 15.05
C LYS A 1143 -11.34 -9.75 15.85
N VAL A 1144 -11.97 -10.74 15.20
CA VAL A 1144 -12.43 -11.96 15.89
C VAL A 1144 -11.26 -12.72 16.51
N LEU A 1145 -10.13 -12.83 15.79
CA LEU A 1145 -8.93 -13.47 16.32
C LEU A 1145 -8.28 -12.63 17.44
N HIS A 1146 -8.32 -11.31 17.35
CA HIS A 1146 -7.90 -10.39 18.40
C HIS A 1146 -8.77 -10.55 19.65
N GLU A 1147 -10.10 -10.54 19.53
CA GLU A 1147 -11.00 -10.69 20.68
C GLU A 1147 -10.87 -12.06 21.36
N LYS A 1148 -10.67 -13.14 20.60
CA LYS A 1148 -10.54 -14.51 21.15
C LYS A 1148 -9.15 -14.81 21.72
N PHE A 1149 -8.09 -14.36 21.06
CA PHE A 1149 -6.72 -14.79 21.33
C PHE A 1149 -5.75 -13.64 21.65
N ASN A 1150 -6.21 -12.39 21.64
CA ASN A 1150 -5.35 -11.19 21.66
C ASN A 1150 -4.24 -11.26 20.60
N LEU A 1151 -4.60 -11.66 19.38
CA LEU A 1151 -3.72 -11.60 18.22
C LEU A 1151 -3.53 -10.13 17.82
N ASN A 1152 -2.28 -9.69 17.71
CA ASN A 1152 -1.91 -8.31 17.43
C ASN A 1152 -1.09 -8.21 16.14
N ALA A 1153 -1.20 -7.09 15.43
CA ALA A 1153 -0.24 -6.75 14.37
C ALA A 1153 1.00 -6.10 15.00
N ILE A 1154 2.15 -6.15 14.33
CA ILE A 1154 3.31 -5.35 14.74
C ILE A 1154 3.02 -3.85 14.56
N GLY A 1155 3.57 -3.02 15.44
CA GLY A 1155 3.53 -1.56 15.34
C GLY A 1155 4.59 -0.99 14.40
N ALA A 1156 4.51 0.32 14.16
CA ALA A 1156 5.53 1.06 13.41
C ALA A 1156 6.76 1.44 14.26
N ASP A 1157 6.65 1.39 15.59
CA ASP A 1157 7.72 1.70 16.54
C ASP A 1157 8.04 0.47 17.40
N VAL A 1158 9.26 -0.04 17.29
CA VAL A 1158 9.77 -1.19 18.06
C VAL A 1158 9.78 -0.92 19.56
N HIS A 1159 10.01 0.31 20.01
CA HIS A 1159 10.07 0.63 21.44
C HIS A 1159 8.68 0.62 22.08
N GLU A 1160 7.66 1.08 21.35
CA GLU A 1160 6.27 0.98 21.77
C GLU A 1160 5.83 -0.49 21.88
N ASP A 1161 6.18 -1.31 20.88
CA ASP A 1161 5.87 -2.73 20.89
C ASP A 1161 6.59 -3.48 22.03
N ILE A 1162 7.85 -3.15 22.33
CA ILE A 1162 8.56 -3.67 23.51
C ILE A 1162 7.81 -3.29 24.79
N ALA A 1163 7.41 -2.02 24.93
CA ALA A 1163 6.68 -1.57 26.12
C ALA A 1163 5.34 -2.31 26.29
N LYS A 1164 4.57 -2.48 25.23
CA LYS A 1164 3.30 -3.23 25.25
C LYS A 1164 3.53 -4.71 25.59
N MET A 1165 4.55 -5.35 25.00
CA MET A 1165 4.93 -6.73 25.31
C MET A 1165 5.29 -6.92 26.78
N VAL A 1166 5.97 -5.95 27.40
CA VAL A 1166 6.31 -5.99 28.83
C VAL A 1166 5.06 -5.81 29.71
N GLN A 1167 4.12 -4.97 29.30
CA GLN A 1167 2.86 -4.72 30.00
C GLN A 1167 1.83 -5.87 29.86
N GLY A 1168 2.10 -6.85 28.99
CA GLY A 1168 1.15 -7.93 28.69
C GLY A 1168 -0.03 -7.49 27.81
N ALA A 1169 0.12 -6.37 27.10
CA ALA A 1169 -0.86 -5.79 26.19
C ALA A 1169 -0.75 -6.34 24.76
#